data_AF-A0A7C3E2I2-F1
#
_entry.id   AF-A0A7C3E2I2-F1
#
_cell.length_a   1.000
_cell.length_b   1.000
_cell.length_c   1.000
_cell.angle_alpha   90.00
_cell.angle_beta   90.00
_cell.angle_gamma   90.00
#
_symmetry.space_group_name_H-M   'P 1'
#
loop_
_entity.id
_entity.type
_entity.pdbx_description
1 polymer ?
#
loop_
_entity_poly.entity_id
_entity_poly.type
_entity_poly.pdbx_seq_one_letter_code
_entity_poly.pdbx_strand_id
1 'polypeptide(L)'
;SYRGAQIFEAIGLGPAVIETCFRGTTSRIGGVGFAELEAEAVARYREARAAYETQQGPTPTVFESILAGDGQYRWRKFGEKHAWNPETIYLLQWATRSGDYRKFKEFTSKVDELNRSPHVLRGLMDFAEPGSVKDAPKGPIPLEEVESVESIMRRFTTGAMSFGSISKEAHETIAIAMNSIHGRSNSGEGGEDPERFKVRPDGTWARSAIKQVASARFGVTSEYLANAEEIQIKIAQGAKPGEGGQLPGHKVDAIIAKTRHSTPGVTLISPPPHHDIYSIEDLAELIFDLKNANPNARISVKLVSESGVGTIAAGVAKAHADNILISGYDGGTGASPQSSIRHAGLPWELGLSETHQTLVLNGLRGRVKLMTDGQLKSGRDIVIAGLLGAEEFGFGTATLIVMGCVMMRKCHENTCPMGVATQDPELRKKFNGKSEYLINFFRFLAMETREVMASLGFKTFDELVGRTDLLVQRKVDKFKVNTVDLRDILTKVEGPKDIPGGDARYCVHHQIHKIDDVLDKKLIERCFAALDKKVPTALEFPIHNTDRAVGAMLSYEVSKRFGSQGLPENFVTVDFTGSAGQSFGAFLAPGITFRLSGDANDYLGKGLSGGRIVVAPPAGVTYKTNENIIVGNTVLYGATSGEVYVAGVAGERFCVRNSGALAVVEGTGDHGAEYMTGGRLVVLGRVGRNFAAGMSGGIAYVLDRDGDFEYFLNKGMVELSHLDNEEDENFVKDMIRKHVYWTSSEYARGILDSWQEYRTYFIKVLPLEYKRALQQMKLAELDRKLYEVREQEDITVRA
;
A
#
# COMPACT_ATOMS: atom_id res chain seq x y z
N SER A 1 -5.27 -19.05 22.79
CA SER A 1 -4.07 -18.50 22.12
C SER A 1 -3.71 -17.10 22.61
N TYR A 2 -4.56 -16.06 22.48
CA TYR A 2 -4.16 -14.67 22.80
C TYR A 2 -3.98 -14.32 24.29
N ARG A 3 -4.83 -14.84 25.19
CA ARG A 3 -4.98 -14.37 26.61
C ARG A 3 -3.67 -14.17 27.40
N GLY A 4 -2.68 -15.04 27.24
CA GLY A 4 -1.40 -14.98 27.97
C GLY A 4 -0.17 -14.79 27.07
N ALA A 5 -0.36 -14.56 25.76
CA ALA A 5 0.73 -14.53 24.79
C ALA A 5 1.54 -13.22 24.79
N GLN A 6 1.04 -12.18 25.47
CA GLN A 6 1.69 -10.87 25.57
C GLN A 6 2.06 -10.26 24.19
N ILE A 7 1.09 -10.18 23.28
CA ILE A 7 1.27 -9.56 21.94
C ILE A 7 1.29 -8.02 22.08
N PHE A 8 2.28 -7.52 22.81
CA PHE A 8 2.51 -6.13 23.14
C PHE A 8 4.01 -5.87 23.22
N GLU A 9 4.42 -4.63 22.99
CA GLU A 9 5.76 -4.15 23.31
C GLU A 9 5.65 -2.95 24.25
N ALA A 10 6.45 -2.96 25.31
CA ALA A 10 6.47 -1.88 26.29
C ALA A 10 7.51 -0.83 25.90
N ILE A 11 7.08 0.42 25.76
CA ILE A 11 7.98 1.57 25.63
C ILE A 11 7.92 2.39 26.91
N GLY A 12 9.06 2.61 27.56
CA GLY A 12 9.13 3.49 28.73
C GLY A 12 8.84 2.79 30.06
N LEU A 13 8.85 1.46 30.14
CA LEU A 13 8.74 0.70 31.40
C LEU A 13 10.08 0.07 31.76
N GLY A 14 10.50 0.24 33.02
CA GLY A 14 11.78 -0.26 33.51
C GLY A 14 11.79 -1.78 33.73
N PRO A 15 12.99 -2.42 33.74
CA PRO A 15 13.12 -3.86 33.90
C PRO A 15 12.44 -4.43 35.16
N ALA A 16 12.45 -3.70 36.27
CA ALA A 16 11.81 -4.15 37.52
C ALA A 16 10.29 -4.38 37.35
N VAL A 17 9.62 -3.52 36.59
CA VAL A 17 8.19 -3.63 36.30
C VAL A 17 7.93 -4.78 35.32
N ILE A 18 8.75 -4.87 34.26
CA ILE A 18 8.65 -5.93 33.25
C ILE A 18 8.82 -7.31 33.90
N GLU A 19 9.91 -7.54 34.64
CA GLU A 19 10.19 -8.85 35.23
C GLU A 19 9.16 -9.28 36.28
N THR A 20 8.59 -8.33 37.02
CA THR A 20 7.61 -8.64 38.07
C THR A 20 6.20 -8.83 37.50
N CYS A 21 5.78 -8.00 36.54
CA CYS A 21 4.38 -7.90 36.12
C CYS A 21 4.12 -8.43 34.70
N PHE A 22 5.11 -8.37 33.81
CA PHE A 22 4.95 -8.61 32.37
C PHE A 22 6.13 -9.42 31.79
N ARG A 23 6.61 -10.41 32.57
CA ARG A 23 7.82 -11.17 32.23
C ARG A 23 7.71 -11.75 30.83
N GLY A 24 8.72 -11.48 29.99
CA GLY A 24 8.76 -11.88 28.59
C GLY A 24 8.37 -10.78 27.59
N THR A 25 7.76 -9.68 28.04
CA THR A 25 7.44 -8.53 27.17
C THR A 25 8.71 -7.72 26.87
N THR A 26 8.98 -7.45 25.59
CA THR A 26 10.10 -6.61 25.15
C THR A 26 9.97 -5.17 25.68
N SER A 27 11.06 -4.60 26.20
CA SER A 27 11.15 -3.17 26.54
C SER A 27 12.55 -2.59 26.34
N ARG A 28 12.87 -2.22 25.10
CA ARG A 28 14.24 -1.93 24.63
C ARG A 28 14.90 -0.69 25.21
N ILE A 29 14.11 0.31 25.62
CA ILE A 29 14.65 1.58 26.13
C ILE A 29 14.53 1.72 27.65
N GLY A 30 14.07 0.65 28.33
CA GLY A 30 13.69 0.71 29.73
C GLY A 30 12.68 1.83 30.01
N GLY A 31 12.76 2.41 31.20
CA GLY A 31 11.93 3.52 31.62
C GLY A 31 11.49 3.41 33.08
N VAL A 32 10.27 3.86 33.36
CA VAL A 32 9.80 4.09 34.72
C VAL A 32 9.73 2.81 35.56
N GLY A 33 10.13 2.89 36.82
CA GLY A 33 9.97 1.85 37.82
C GLY A 33 8.71 2.03 38.67
N PHE A 34 8.57 1.22 39.72
CA PHE A 34 7.43 1.31 40.64
C PHE A 34 7.34 2.68 41.34
N ALA A 35 8.48 3.30 41.67
CA ALA A 35 8.51 4.59 42.36
C ALA A 35 7.93 5.72 41.49
N GLU A 36 8.31 5.79 40.21
CA GLU A 36 7.77 6.79 39.28
C GLU A 36 6.29 6.56 38.97
N LEU A 37 5.87 5.30 38.84
CA LEU A 37 4.47 4.92 38.65
C LEU A 37 3.61 5.29 39.85
N GLU A 38 4.09 5.00 41.07
CA GLU A 38 3.43 5.40 42.32
C GLU A 38 3.30 6.92 42.40
N ALA A 39 4.39 7.65 42.15
CA ALA A 39 4.40 9.11 42.20
C ALA A 39 3.38 9.72 41.23
N GLU A 40 3.25 9.19 40.01
CA GLU A 40 2.24 9.64 39.04
C GLU A 40 0.82 9.30 39.47
N ALA A 41 0.58 8.08 39.96
CA ALA A 41 -0.75 7.66 40.44
C ALA A 41 -1.20 8.52 41.64
N VAL A 42 -0.30 8.76 42.60
CA VAL A 42 -0.56 9.60 43.77
C VAL A 42 -0.79 11.06 43.39
N ALA A 43 -0.06 11.59 42.40
CA ALA A 43 -0.26 12.96 41.92
C ALA A 43 -1.68 13.14 41.34
N ARG A 44 -2.13 12.22 40.48
CA ARG A 44 -3.49 12.24 39.92
C ARG A 44 -4.56 12.09 40.99
N TYR A 45 -4.34 11.21 41.98
CA TYR A 45 -5.23 11.07 43.12
C TYR A 45 -5.34 12.36 43.93
N ARG A 46 -4.21 13.02 44.22
CA ARG A 46 -4.20 14.30 44.97
C ARG A 46 -4.91 15.41 44.22
N GLU A 47 -4.71 15.50 42.90
CA GLU A 47 -5.41 16.47 42.05
C GLU A 47 -6.93 16.25 42.07
N ALA A 48 -7.36 15.00 41.83
CA ALA A 48 -8.78 14.65 41.87
C ALA A 48 -9.40 14.89 43.26
N ARG A 49 -8.68 14.57 44.33
CA ARG A 49 -9.12 14.80 45.70
C ARG A 49 -9.23 16.28 46.03
N ALA A 50 -8.24 17.08 45.65
CA ALA A 50 -8.28 18.54 45.84
C ALA A 50 -9.48 19.15 45.10
N ALA A 51 -9.73 18.73 43.85
CA ALA A 51 -10.90 19.16 43.09
C ALA A 51 -12.22 18.79 43.80
N TYR A 52 -12.33 17.56 44.30
CA TYR A 52 -13.51 17.11 45.07
C TYR A 52 -13.71 17.91 46.37
N GLU A 53 -12.64 18.16 47.14
CA GLU A 53 -12.70 18.92 48.39
C GLU A 53 -13.09 20.39 48.13
N THR A 54 -12.64 20.99 47.03
CA THR A 54 -13.06 22.35 46.63
C THR A 54 -14.52 22.43 46.13
N GLN A 55 -15.09 21.32 45.65
CA GLN A 55 -16.49 21.24 45.21
C GLN A 55 -17.49 21.06 46.37
N GLN A 56 -17.04 20.93 47.62
CA GLN A 56 -17.92 20.91 48.80
C GLN A 56 -18.43 22.30 49.22
N GLY A 57 -18.15 23.35 48.43
CA GLY A 57 -18.73 24.70 48.53
C GLY A 57 -20.09 24.85 47.79
N PRO A 58 -20.54 26.08 47.45
CA PRO A 58 -21.80 26.29 46.73
C PRO A 58 -21.81 25.55 45.37
N THR A 59 -23.01 25.22 44.88
CA THR A 59 -23.25 24.39 43.69
C THR A 59 -22.27 24.70 42.55
N PRO A 60 -21.39 23.75 42.16
CA PRO A 60 -20.41 23.99 41.10
C PRO A 60 -21.10 24.31 39.79
N THR A 61 -20.52 25.22 39.02
CA THR A 61 -20.99 25.52 37.67
C THR A 61 -20.85 24.29 36.76
N VAL A 62 -21.60 24.25 35.65
CA VAL A 62 -21.49 23.18 34.65
C VAL A 62 -20.04 23.03 34.15
N PHE A 63 -19.26 24.11 34.06
CA PHE A 63 -17.86 24.04 33.64
C PHE A 63 -16.91 23.46 34.69
N GLU A 64 -17.22 23.65 35.98
CA GLU A 64 -16.43 23.10 37.11
C GLU A 64 -16.74 21.62 37.38
N SER A 65 -17.84 21.10 36.83
CA SER A 65 -18.25 19.69 36.96
C SER A 65 -17.87 18.81 35.77
N ILE A 66 -17.29 19.37 34.71
CA ILE A 66 -16.86 18.65 33.51
C ILE A 66 -15.35 18.36 33.58
N LEU A 67 -14.96 17.13 33.26
CA LEU A 67 -13.55 16.77 33.09
C LEU A 67 -12.90 17.64 32.00
N ALA A 68 -11.72 18.19 32.29
CA ALA A 68 -10.96 18.94 31.32
C ALA A 68 -10.68 18.08 30.08
N GLY A 69 -10.85 18.67 28.90
CA GLY A 69 -10.51 17.97 27.67
C GLY A 69 -9.02 18.10 27.38
N ASP A 70 -8.25 17.06 27.70
CA ASP A 70 -6.78 17.00 27.62
C ASP A 70 -6.18 17.14 26.22
N GLY A 71 -6.99 17.20 25.16
CA GLY A 71 -6.47 17.39 23.80
C GLY A 71 -5.65 16.21 23.26
N GLN A 72 -5.80 14.99 23.79
CA GLN A 72 -5.01 13.83 23.37
C GLN A 72 -5.16 13.47 21.87
N TYR A 73 -6.38 13.56 21.34
CA TYR A 73 -6.68 13.18 19.94
C TYR A 73 -6.60 14.33 18.95
N ARG A 74 -6.76 15.57 19.42
CA ARG A 74 -6.74 16.79 18.62
C ARG A 74 -6.15 17.91 19.47
N TRP A 75 -5.28 18.69 18.85
CA TRP A 75 -4.62 19.81 19.51
C TRP A 75 -5.65 20.74 20.19
N ARG A 76 -5.36 21.11 21.43
CA ARG A 76 -6.06 22.14 22.19
C ARG A 76 -5.00 23.06 22.80
N LYS A 77 -5.31 24.36 22.90
CA LYS A 77 -4.35 25.39 23.36
C LYS A 77 -3.72 25.09 24.72
N PHE A 78 -4.48 24.49 25.63
CA PHE A 78 -4.06 24.17 27.00
C PHE A 78 -4.03 22.65 27.28
N GLY A 79 -4.01 21.82 26.23
CA GLY A 79 -3.97 20.37 26.35
C GLY A 79 -2.59 19.77 26.09
N GLU A 80 -2.58 18.49 25.77
CA GLU A 80 -1.43 17.69 25.36
C GLU A 80 -0.66 18.37 24.23
N LYS A 81 0.66 18.20 24.24
CA LYS A 81 1.52 18.74 23.19
C LYS A 81 1.37 17.90 21.92
N HIS A 82 1.29 18.56 20.77
CA HIS A 82 1.28 17.91 19.46
C HIS A 82 2.47 18.37 18.63
N ALA A 83 3.02 17.45 17.84
CA ALA A 83 4.13 17.73 16.92
C ALA A 83 3.76 18.78 15.87
N TRP A 84 2.48 18.82 15.50
CA TRP A 84 1.88 19.85 14.68
C TRP A 84 0.93 20.68 15.53
N ASN A 85 1.16 21.99 15.53
CA ASN A 85 0.36 22.98 16.23
C ASN A 85 0.18 24.22 15.32
N PRO A 86 -0.72 25.16 15.66
CA PRO A 86 -1.00 26.30 14.79
C PRO A 86 0.24 27.13 14.40
N GLU A 87 1.20 27.30 15.32
CA GLU A 87 2.43 28.07 15.09
C GLU A 87 3.33 27.39 14.05
N THR A 88 3.66 26.11 14.26
CA THR A 88 4.50 25.33 13.33
C THR A 88 3.86 25.18 11.95
N ILE A 89 2.53 25.00 11.88
CA ILE A 89 1.77 24.96 10.62
C ILE A 89 1.90 26.30 9.88
N TYR A 90 1.66 27.41 10.59
CA TYR A 90 1.72 28.74 10.02
C TYR A 90 3.11 29.09 9.49
N LEU A 91 4.16 28.85 10.28
CA LEU A 91 5.54 29.15 9.88
C LEU A 91 5.96 28.36 8.63
N LEU A 92 5.63 27.07 8.56
CA LEU A 92 5.93 26.24 7.40
C LEU A 92 5.19 26.73 6.14
N GLN A 93 3.90 27.01 6.24
CA GLN A 93 3.12 27.54 5.12
C GLN A 93 3.61 28.91 4.66
N TRP A 94 3.97 29.80 5.59
CA TRP A 94 4.53 31.09 5.26
C TRP A 94 5.85 30.93 4.50
N ALA A 95 6.83 30.22 5.08
CA ALA A 95 8.16 30.05 4.50
C ALA A 95 8.12 29.54 3.06
N THR A 96 7.32 28.50 2.82
CA THR A 96 7.21 27.84 1.50
C THR A 96 6.46 28.67 0.47
N ARG A 97 5.45 29.44 0.88
CA ARG A 97 4.70 30.33 -0.02
C ARG A 97 5.48 31.58 -0.40
N SER A 98 6.23 32.16 0.53
CA SER A 98 7.06 33.34 0.27
C SER A 98 8.44 33.00 -0.30
N GLY A 99 8.82 31.72 -0.32
CA GLY A 99 10.17 31.31 -0.71
C GLY A 99 11.25 31.78 0.28
N ASP A 100 10.90 31.95 1.56
CA ASP A 100 11.79 32.50 2.58
C ASP A 100 12.42 31.39 3.43
N TYR A 101 13.69 31.11 3.16
CA TYR A 101 14.48 30.13 3.91
C TYR A 101 14.70 30.52 5.38
N ARG A 102 14.79 31.82 5.72
CA ARG A 102 14.96 32.25 7.11
C ARG A 102 13.72 31.92 7.93
N LYS A 103 12.53 32.13 7.36
CA LYS A 103 11.26 31.68 7.96
C LYS A 103 11.18 30.16 8.09
N PHE A 104 11.76 29.41 7.15
CA PHE A 104 11.88 27.96 7.28
C PHE A 104 12.76 27.57 8.49
N LYS A 105 13.88 28.26 8.72
CA LYS A 105 14.73 28.07 9.91
C LYS A 105 14.02 28.40 11.22
N GLU A 106 13.14 29.41 11.24
CA GLU A 106 12.26 29.67 12.40
C GLU A 106 11.33 28.48 12.67
N PHE A 107 10.72 27.93 11.61
CA PHE A 107 9.90 26.71 11.71
C PHE A 107 10.69 25.51 12.26
N THR A 108 11.86 25.19 11.68
CA THR A 108 12.64 24.01 12.09
C THR A 108 13.25 24.17 13.48
N SER A 109 13.67 25.38 13.86
CA SER A 109 14.08 25.70 15.24
C SER A 109 12.95 25.41 16.24
N LYS A 110 11.71 25.82 15.94
CA LYS A 110 10.55 25.54 16.81
C LYS A 110 10.25 24.04 16.89
N VAL A 111 10.33 23.34 15.76
CA VAL A 111 10.15 21.88 15.72
C VAL A 111 11.20 21.17 16.58
N ASP A 112 12.47 21.54 16.44
CA ASP A 112 13.57 20.94 17.18
C ASP A 112 13.46 21.24 18.68
N GLU A 113 13.09 22.46 19.07
CA GLU A 113 12.79 22.84 20.46
C GLU A 113 11.67 21.96 21.07
N LEU A 114 10.59 21.74 20.33
CA LEU A 114 9.46 20.92 20.76
C LEU A 114 9.85 19.44 20.88
N ASN A 115 10.55 18.90 19.88
CA ASN A 115 11.05 17.52 19.89
C ASN A 115 11.96 17.29 21.11
N ARG A 116 12.84 18.26 21.40
CA ARG A 116 13.78 18.24 22.53
C ARG A 116 13.13 18.47 23.89
N SER A 117 11.87 18.93 23.95
CA SER A 117 11.18 19.25 25.21
C SER A 117 10.53 18.04 25.90
N PRO A 118 11.30 16.97 26.09
CA PRO A 118 11.20 15.68 25.41
C PRO A 118 9.80 15.32 24.91
N HIS A 119 9.72 15.00 23.62
CA HIS A 119 8.48 14.62 22.96
C HIS A 119 8.64 13.37 22.07
N VAL A 120 9.83 13.16 21.50
CA VAL A 120 10.19 12.02 20.63
C VAL A 120 11.58 11.49 20.97
N LEU A 121 11.91 10.25 20.60
CA LEU A 121 13.20 9.61 20.95
C LEU A 121 14.41 10.35 20.37
N ARG A 122 14.37 10.74 19.08
CA ARG A 122 15.42 11.59 18.49
C ARG A 122 15.61 12.94 19.19
N GLY A 123 14.58 13.40 19.91
CA GLY A 123 14.65 14.59 20.76
C GLY A 123 15.52 14.40 22.01
N LEU A 124 15.89 13.16 22.34
CA LEU A 124 16.83 12.80 23.41
C LEU A 124 18.25 12.55 22.90
N MET A 125 18.52 12.75 21.60
CA MET A 125 19.83 12.56 20.98
C MET A 125 20.48 13.91 20.70
N ASP A 126 21.79 13.99 20.92
CA ASP A 126 22.68 15.07 20.48
C ASP A 126 23.77 14.50 19.56
N PHE A 127 24.41 15.38 18.78
CA PHE A 127 25.57 14.98 18.00
C PHE A 127 26.80 14.92 18.92
N ALA A 128 27.68 13.96 18.69
CA ALA A 128 28.94 13.86 19.42
C ALA A 128 29.81 15.10 19.19
N GLU A 129 30.57 15.50 20.21
CA GLU A 129 31.48 16.65 20.13
C GLU A 129 32.56 16.41 19.05
N PRO A 130 32.93 17.42 18.24
CA PRO A 130 33.97 17.28 17.23
C PRO A 130 35.28 16.73 17.83
N GLY A 131 35.85 15.70 17.18
CA GLY A 131 37.08 15.05 17.63
C GLY A 131 36.94 14.07 18.81
N SER A 132 35.75 13.92 19.39
CA SER A 132 35.50 12.91 20.44
C SER A 132 35.48 11.48 19.90
N VAL A 133 35.24 11.32 18.59
CA VAL A 133 35.23 10.03 17.89
C VAL A 133 36.45 9.94 16.99
N LYS A 134 37.26 8.89 17.18
CA LYS A 134 38.57 8.72 16.54
C LYS A 134 38.53 8.78 15.00
N ASP A 135 37.55 8.09 14.41
CA ASP A 135 37.44 7.92 12.95
C ASP A 135 36.32 8.83 12.36
N ALA A 136 36.12 10.00 12.97
CA ALA A 136 35.16 11.01 12.52
C ALA A 136 35.87 12.27 12.01
N PRO A 137 35.19 13.11 11.22
CA PRO A 137 35.69 14.45 10.91
C PRO A 137 36.02 15.23 12.19
N LYS A 138 37.14 15.97 12.17
CA LYS A 138 37.66 16.69 13.34
C LYS A 138 36.96 18.02 13.60
N GLY A 139 36.08 18.46 12.71
CA GLY A 139 35.42 19.74 12.78
C GLY A 139 34.58 20.04 11.54
N PRO A 140 33.89 21.19 11.54
CA PRO A 140 33.03 21.60 10.44
C PRO A 140 33.83 21.88 9.15
N ILE A 141 33.16 21.73 8.01
CA ILE A 141 33.70 22.05 6.68
C ILE A 141 32.90 23.18 6.01
N PRO A 142 33.46 23.88 5.01
CA PRO A 142 32.69 24.82 4.18
C PRO A 142 31.50 24.14 3.52
N LEU A 143 30.37 24.84 3.44
CA LEU A 143 29.14 24.30 2.87
C LEU A 143 29.29 23.96 1.38
N GLU A 144 30.19 24.63 0.69
CA GLU A 144 30.52 24.43 -0.73
C GLU A 144 31.15 23.05 -0.99
N GLU A 145 31.74 22.43 0.04
CA GLU A 145 32.31 21.07 -0.06
C GLU A 145 31.26 19.97 0.10
N VAL A 146 30.07 20.30 0.60
CA VAL A 146 28.96 19.36 0.76
C VAL A 146 28.22 19.18 -0.55
N GLU A 147 27.86 17.93 -0.89
CA GLU A 147 27.07 17.58 -2.07
C GLU A 147 25.86 18.49 -2.26
N SER A 148 25.45 18.71 -3.51
CA SER A 148 24.48 19.76 -3.84
C SER A 148 23.07 19.49 -3.29
N VAL A 149 22.25 20.54 -3.25
CA VAL A 149 20.82 20.45 -2.87
C VAL A 149 20.09 19.45 -3.78
N GLU A 150 20.37 19.47 -5.08
CA GLU A 150 19.78 18.57 -6.07
C GLU A 150 20.15 17.11 -5.81
N SER A 151 21.38 16.85 -5.34
CA SER A 151 21.82 15.50 -4.97
C SER A 151 21.05 14.98 -3.74
N ILE A 152 20.91 15.82 -2.70
CA ILE A 152 20.13 15.49 -1.50
C ILE A 152 18.65 15.27 -1.83
N MET A 153 18.03 16.10 -2.68
CA MET A 153 16.61 15.98 -3.02
C MET A 153 16.26 14.66 -3.74
N ARG A 154 17.20 14.00 -4.43
CA ARG A 154 16.99 12.67 -5.03
C ARG A 154 16.74 11.57 -3.98
N ARG A 155 17.11 11.82 -2.72
CA ARG A 155 16.83 10.94 -1.57
C ARG A 155 15.43 11.16 -1.00
N PHE A 156 14.72 12.20 -1.43
CA PHE A 156 13.41 12.53 -0.91
C PHE A 156 12.29 11.87 -1.70
N THR A 157 11.37 11.30 -0.96
CA THR A 157 10.13 10.74 -1.50
C THR A 157 8.93 11.29 -0.75
N THR A 158 7.77 11.36 -1.39
CA THR A 158 6.53 11.65 -0.66
C THR A 158 5.87 10.37 -0.20
N GLY A 159 5.26 10.41 0.99
CA GLY A 159 4.51 9.29 1.53
C GLY A 159 3.39 8.83 0.60
N ALA A 160 3.11 7.54 0.63
CA ALA A 160 2.06 6.89 -0.14
C ALA A 160 0.66 7.32 0.34
N MET A 161 0.07 8.32 -0.31
CA MET A 161 -1.23 8.89 0.04
C MET A 161 -2.18 8.70 -1.13
N SER A 162 -3.20 7.86 -0.94
CA SER A 162 -4.05 7.43 -2.07
C SER A 162 -4.88 8.57 -2.66
N PHE A 163 -4.99 8.57 -3.98
CA PHE A 163 -6.09 9.24 -4.67
C PHE A 163 -7.43 8.67 -4.14
N GLY A 164 -8.31 9.57 -3.67
CA GLY A 164 -9.50 9.23 -2.88
C GLY A 164 -9.36 9.68 -1.43
N SER A 165 -8.25 9.36 -0.77
CA SER A 165 -7.94 9.95 0.55
C SER A 165 -7.68 11.45 0.41
N ILE A 166 -6.82 11.81 -0.55
CA ILE A 166 -6.57 13.19 -0.96
C ILE A 166 -7.22 13.50 -2.31
N SER A 167 -7.47 14.79 -2.57
CA SER A 167 -8.06 15.29 -3.81
C SER A 167 -7.13 15.07 -5.00
N LYS A 168 -7.69 15.08 -6.22
CA LYS A 168 -6.91 15.01 -7.46
C LYS A 168 -5.87 16.11 -7.51
N GLU A 169 -6.27 17.33 -7.15
CA GLU A 169 -5.44 18.53 -7.19
C GLU A 169 -4.22 18.38 -6.28
N ALA A 170 -4.42 17.94 -5.03
CA ALA A 170 -3.32 17.71 -4.09
C ALA A 170 -2.38 16.59 -4.58
N HIS A 171 -2.94 15.49 -5.08
CA HIS A 171 -2.18 14.34 -5.54
C HIS A 171 -1.31 14.65 -6.76
N GLU A 172 -1.87 15.35 -7.75
CA GLU A 172 -1.12 15.75 -8.96
C GLU A 172 -0.09 16.84 -8.65
N THR A 173 -0.41 17.79 -7.75
CA THR A 173 0.53 18.84 -7.31
C THR A 173 1.79 18.23 -6.70
N ILE A 174 1.63 17.19 -5.87
CA ILE A 174 2.76 16.44 -5.31
C ILE A 174 3.60 15.80 -6.43
N ALA A 175 2.95 15.09 -7.36
CA ALA A 175 3.68 14.39 -8.42
C ALA A 175 4.47 15.35 -9.32
N ILE A 176 3.86 16.47 -9.71
CA ILE A 176 4.52 17.52 -10.49
C ILE A 176 5.74 18.07 -9.74
N ALA A 177 5.58 18.42 -8.46
CA ALA A 177 6.69 18.94 -7.66
C ALA A 177 7.86 17.96 -7.55
N MET A 178 7.57 16.68 -7.27
CA MET A 178 8.62 15.66 -7.10
C MET A 178 9.36 15.36 -8.40
N ASN A 179 8.64 15.27 -9.52
CA ASN A 179 9.23 15.06 -10.83
C ASN A 179 10.16 16.24 -11.21
N SER A 180 9.77 17.48 -10.90
CA SER A 180 10.59 18.66 -11.16
C SER A 180 11.90 18.71 -10.37
N ILE A 181 11.97 18.09 -9.19
CA ILE A 181 13.18 18.07 -8.35
C ILE A 181 13.96 16.75 -8.44
N HIS A 182 13.57 15.83 -9.33
CA HIS A 182 14.12 14.47 -9.43
C HIS A 182 14.06 13.66 -8.13
N GLY A 183 13.12 14.00 -7.25
CA GLY A 183 12.70 13.14 -6.16
C GLY A 183 11.61 12.18 -6.65
N ARG A 184 10.90 11.51 -5.73
CA ARG A 184 9.86 10.53 -6.12
C ARG A 184 8.56 10.71 -5.35
N SER A 185 7.45 10.90 -6.06
CA SER A 185 6.12 10.79 -5.45
C SER A 185 5.59 9.36 -5.51
N ASN A 186 4.62 9.04 -4.65
CA ASN A 186 4.03 7.72 -4.53
C ASN A 186 2.50 7.79 -4.74
N SER A 187 1.96 6.91 -5.58
CA SER A 187 0.53 6.86 -5.93
C SER A 187 -0.39 6.48 -4.76
N GLY A 188 0.15 5.85 -3.72
CA GLY A 188 -0.65 5.19 -2.69
C GLY A 188 -1.50 4.04 -3.23
N GLU A 189 -2.36 3.51 -2.36
CA GLU A 189 -3.19 2.34 -2.61
C GLU A 189 -4.42 2.60 -3.51
N GLY A 190 -4.50 3.76 -4.17
CA GLY A 190 -5.72 4.23 -4.85
C GLY A 190 -5.78 3.99 -6.36
N GLY A 191 -4.74 3.41 -6.96
CA GLY A 191 -4.53 3.43 -8.40
C GLY A 191 -4.05 4.80 -8.91
N GLU A 192 -3.83 4.90 -10.21
CA GLU A 192 -3.46 6.16 -10.87
C GLU A 192 -4.11 6.24 -12.24
N ASP A 193 -4.69 7.41 -12.57
CA ASP A 193 -5.31 7.66 -13.87
C ASP A 193 -4.26 7.59 -14.99
N PRO A 194 -4.43 6.74 -16.02
CA PRO A 194 -3.47 6.60 -17.12
C PRO A 194 -3.18 7.89 -17.89
N GLU A 195 -4.08 8.88 -17.89
CA GLU A 195 -3.80 10.17 -18.53
C GLU A 195 -2.63 10.92 -17.86
N ARG A 196 -2.32 10.60 -16.60
CA ARG A 196 -1.16 11.17 -15.89
C ARG A 196 0.18 10.62 -16.38
N PHE A 197 0.18 9.51 -17.11
CA PHE A 197 1.42 8.91 -17.64
C PHE A 197 2.00 9.73 -18.78
N LYS A 198 1.17 10.53 -19.46
CA LYS A 198 1.58 11.47 -20.51
C LYS A 198 2.07 12.77 -19.89
N VAL A 199 3.11 13.34 -20.49
CA VAL A 199 3.53 14.72 -20.18
C VAL A 199 2.46 15.67 -20.70
N ARG A 200 2.09 16.67 -19.89
CA ARG A 200 1.07 17.65 -20.25
C ARG A 200 1.63 18.64 -21.29
N PRO A 201 0.75 19.35 -22.03
CA PRO A 201 1.18 20.37 -22.99
C PRO A 201 2.04 21.50 -22.40
N ASP A 202 1.92 21.77 -21.10
CA ASP A 202 2.72 22.76 -20.36
C ASP A 202 4.10 22.22 -19.92
N GLY A 203 4.45 20.99 -20.29
CA GLY A 203 5.70 20.33 -19.92
C GLY A 203 5.69 19.70 -18.52
N THR A 204 4.63 19.89 -17.72
CA THR A 204 4.53 19.26 -16.40
C THR A 204 4.16 17.79 -16.52
N TRP A 205 4.61 16.99 -15.56
CA TRP A 205 4.32 15.56 -15.53
C TRP A 205 3.73 15.16 -14.19
N ALA A 206 2.47 14.71 -14.21
CA ALA A 206 1.74 14.35 -13.00
C ALA A 206 1.80 12.85 -12.66
N ARG A 207 2.65 12.07 -13.35
CA ARG A 207 2.87 10.64 -13.05
C ARG A 207 3.58 10.49 -11.70
N SER A 208 3.12 9.59 -10.85
CA SER A 208 3.89 9.21 -9.65
C SER A 208 5.01 8.26 -10.02
N ALA A 209 6.25 8.55 -9.61
CA ALA A 209 7.40 7.69 -9.90
C ALA A 209 7.28 6.33 -9.18
N ILE A 210 6.76 6.33 -7.94
CA ILE A 210 6.50 5.12 -7.15
C ILE A 210 5.04 4.72 -7.31
N LYS A 211 4.81 3.45 -7.64
CA LYS A 211 3.50 2.83 -7.74
C LYS A 211 3.31 1.82 -6.62
N GLN A 212 2.30 2.00 -5.78
CA GLN A 212 2.05 1.09 -4.68
C GLN A 212 1.22 -0.13 -5.10
N VAL A 213 1.57 -1.29 -4.56
CA VAL A 213 0.82 -2.55 -4.61
C VAL A 213 0.44 -2.91 -3.18
N ALA A 214 -0.85 -2.77 -2.85
CA ALA A 214 -1.41 -3.05 -1.52
C ALA A 214 -2.45 -4.18 -1.61
N SER A 215 -2.90 -4.69 -0.47
CA SER A 215 -3.78 -5.86 -0.34
C SER A 215 -5.07 -5.83 -1.17
N ALA A 216 -5.65 -4.67 -1.46
CA ALA A 216 -6.86 -4.61 -2.29
C ALA A 216 -6.60 -4.58 -3.80
N ARG A 217 -5.34 -4.39 -4.23
CA ARG A 217 -4.92 -4.26 -5.64
C ARG A 217 -5.70 -3.20 -6.45
N PHE A 218 -6.22 -2.16 -5.79
CA PHE A 218 -6.96 -1.11 -6.49
C PHE A 218 -6.09 -0.43 -7.56
N GLY A 219 -6.59 -0.43 -8.80
CA GLY A 219 -5.93 0.20 -9.94
C GLY A 219 -4.58 -0.43 -10.33
N VAL A 220 -4.26 -1.64 -9.85
CA VAL A 220 -3.04 -2.35 -10.21
C VAL A 220 -3.27 -3.11 -11.51
N THR A 221 -2.89 -2.49 -12.62
CA THR A 221 -2.95 -3.06 -13.97
C THR A 221 -1.54 -3.21 -14.58
N SER A 222 -1.41 -3.96 -15.67
CA SER A 222 -0.14 -4.05 -16.42
C SER A 222 0.38 -2.66 -16.85
N GLU A 223 -0.49 -1.77 -17.34
CA GLU A 223 -0.10 -0.39 -17.71
C GLU A 223 0.35 0.44 -16.50
N TYR A 224 -0.33 0.29 -15.36
CA TYR A 224 0.05 0.96 -14.12
C TYR A 224 1.46 0.56 -13.66
N LEU A 225 1.77 -0.74 -13.69
CA LEU A 225 3.08 -1.28 -13.32
C LEU A 225 4.17 -0.87 -14.33
N ALA A 226 3.88 -0.89 -15.63
CA ALA A 226 4.81 -0.49 -16.69
C ALA A 226 5.22 1.00 -16.67
N ASN A 227 4.46 1.83 -15.94
CA ASN A 227 4.71 3.25 -15.75
C ASN A 227 5.34 3.59 -14.39
N ALA A 228 5.84 2.60 -13.65
CA ALA A 228 6.59 2.77 -12.41
C ALA A 228 8.10 2.89 -12.65
N GLU A 229 8.78 3.74 -11.88
CA GLU A 229 10.23 3.65 -11.65
C GLU A 229 10.55 2.79 -10.42
N GLU A 230 9.61 2.72 -9.49
CA GLU A 230 9.67 1.86 -8.32
C GLU A 230 8.27 1.35 -8.02
N ILE A 231 8.17 0.07 -7.67
CA ILE A 231 6.93 -0.56 -7.22
C ILE A 231 7.07 -0.86 -5.73
N GLN A 232 6.17 -0.29 -4.93
CA GLN A 232 6.18 -0.46 -3.47
C GLN A 232 5.14 -1.49 -3.02
N ILE A 233 5.59 -2.62 -2.49
CA ILE A 233 4.75 -3.58 -1.78
C ILE A 233 4.44 -3.00 -0.39
N LYS A 234 3.16 -2.74 -0.13
CA LYS A 234 2.71 -2.17 1.14
C LYS A 234 2.23 -3.27 2.10
N ILE A 235 3.14 -3.80 2.91
CA ILE A 235 2.77 -4.74 3.98
C ILE A 235 1.94 -4.02 5.04
N ALA A 236 2.38 -2.84 5.47
CA ALA A 236 1.73 -2.11 6.55
C ALA A 236 1.95 -0.58 6.46
N GLN A 237 1.27 0.16 7.35
CA GLN A 237 1.50 1.59 7.56
C GLN A 237 1.42 1.92 9.06
N GLY A 238 2.22 2.89 9.52
CA GLY A 238 2.36 3.18 10.94
C GLY A 238 1.06 3.51 11.68
N ALA A 239 0.12 4.18 11.01
CA ALA A 239 -1.16 4.56 11.62
C ALA A 239 -2.11 3.39 11.92
N LYS A 240 -1.91 2.23 11.27
CA LYS A 240 -2.73 1.01 11.41
C LYS A 240 -1.99 -0.21 10.87
N PRO A 241 -0.99 -0.72 11.61
CA PRO A 241 -0.08 -1.74 11.09
C PRO A 241 -0.77 -3.08 10.81
N GLY A 242 -1.70 -3.51 11.67
CA GLY A 242 -2.41 -4.79 11.55
C GLY A 242 -3.67 -4.76 10.68
N GLU A 243 -3.90 -3.71 9.89
CA GLU A 243 -5.16 -3.50 9.15
C GLU A 243 -4.95 -3.02 7.72
N GLY A 244 -6.01 -3.15 6.90
CA GLY A 244 -6.04 -2.66 5.53
C GLY A 244 -6.34 -1.17 5.35
N GLY A 245 -6.19 -0.72 4.11
CA GLY A 245 -6.66 0.58 3.62
C GLY A 245 -8.16 0.78 3.85
N GLN A 246 -8.58 2.03 4.07
CA GLN A 246 -9.99 2.38 4.29
C GLN A 246 -10.32 3.65 3.52
N LEU A 247 -11.33 3.59 2.67
CA LEU A 247 -11.91 4.76 2.02
C LEU A 247 -13.44 4.74 2.20
N PRO A 248 -14.01 5.69 2.97
CA PRO A 248 -15.46 5.80 3.14
C PRO A 248 -16.19 5.94 1.81
N GLY A 249 -17.34 5.26 1.65
CA GLY A 249 -18.08 5.22 0.37
C GLY A 249 -18.52 6.59 -0.16
N HIS A 250 -18.80 7.56 0.72
CA HIS A 250 -19.11 8.93 0.34
C HIS A 250 -17.92 9.73 -0.23
N LYS A 251 -16.70 9.14 -0.23
CA LYS A 251 -15.52 9.64 -0.96
C LYS A 251 -15.24 8.86 -2.24
N VAL A 252 -16.04 7.84 -2.55
CA VAL A 252 -15.90 7.02 -3.75
C VAL A 252 -16.85 7.59 -4.80
N ASP A 253 -16.45 8.71 -5.42
CA ASP A 253 -17.16 9.26 -6.57
C ASP A 253 -16.92 8.42 -7.84
N ALA A 254 -17.53 8.81 -8.97
CA ALA A 254 -17.40 8.09 -10.22
C ALA A 254 -15.95 8.00 -10.74
N ILE A 255 -15.12 9.01 -10.48
CA ILE A 255 -13.73 9.04 -10.94
C ILE A 255 -12.88 8.10 -10.06
N ILE A 256 -13.04 8.17 -8.74
CA ILE A 256 -12.40 7.24 -7.80
C ILE A 256 -12.80 5.81 -8.09
N ALA A 257 -14.10 5.55 -8.29
CA ALA A 257 -14.61 4.25 -8.61
C ALA A 257 -13.98 3.67 -9.88
N LYS A 258 -13.90 4.50 -10.94
CA LYS A 258 -13.23 4.14 -12.20
C LYS A 258 -11.76 3.81 -11.99
N THR A 259 -10.99 4.68 -11.33
CA THR A 259 -9.55 4.45 -11.10
C THR A 259 -9.27 3.20 -10.27
N ARG A 260 -10.19 2.83 -9.37
CA ARG A 260 -10.07 1.65 -8.51
C ARG A 260 -10.71 0.39 -9.07
N HIS A 261 -11.37 0.46 -10.23
CA HIS A 261 -12.20 -0.61 -10.78
C HIS A 261 -13.23 -1.14 -9.75
N SER A 262 -13.97 -0.19 -9.17
CA SER A 262 -14.96 -0.41 -8.11
C SER A 262 -16.25 0.32 -8.42
N THR A 263 -17.22 0.25 -7.51
CA THR A 263 -18.54 0.85 -7.68
C THR A 263 -18.65 2.20 -6.95
N PRO A 264 -19.20 3.25 -7.60
CA PRO A 264 -19.43 4.54 -6.93
C PRO A 264 -20.30 4.39 -5.67
N GLY A 265 -19.95 5.13 -4.61
CA GLY A 265 -20.69 5.18 -3.34
C GLY A 265 -20.43 4.02 -2.38
N VAL A 266 -19.79 2.94 -2.82
CA VAL A 266 -19.49 1.74 -2.01
C VAL A 266 -18.26 1.99 -1.15
N THR A 267 -18.32 1.61 0.13
CA THR A 267 -17.16 1.75 1.03
C THR A 267 -16.08 0.72 0.69
N LEU A 268 -14.83 1.18 0.58
CA LEU A 268 -13.71 0.32 0.22
C LEU A 268 -12.84 0.04 1.46
N ILE A 269 -12.99 -1.17 2.01
CA ILE A 269 -12.13 -1.70 3.06
C ILE A 269 -11.23 -2.74 2.41
N SER A 270 -9.91 -2.53 2.50
CA SER A 270 -8.96 -3.50 1.98
C SER A 270 -8.83 -4.67 2.95
N PRO A 271 -8.59 -5.90 2.45
CA PRO A 271 -8.20 -7.00 3.32
C PRO A 271 -6.97 -6.60 4.16
N PRO A 272 -6.86 -7.02 5.42
CA PRO A 272 -5.63 -6.79 6.18
C PRO A 272 -4.40 -7.44 5.52
N PRO A 273 -4.40 -8.73 5.13
CA PRO A 273 -3.25 -9.34 4.48
C PRO A 273 -3.26 -9.12 2.97
N HIS A 274 -2.08 -9.23 2.36
CA HIS A 274 -1.97 -9.58 0.95
C HIS A 274 -2.31 -11.08 0.80
N HIS A 275 -3.30 -11.43 -0.02
CA HIS A 275 -3.71 -12.84 -0.16
C HIS A 275 -2.72 -13.71 -0.96
N ASP A 276 -1.67 -13.08 -1.50
CA ASP A 276 -0.51 -13.67 -2.15
C ASP A 276 0.78 -13.45 -1.34
N ILE A 277 0.67 -13.16 -0.04
CA ILE A 277 1.79 -13.11 0.91
C ILE A 277 1.34 -13.70 2.25
N TYR A 278 1.50 -15.01 2.43
CA TYR A 278 1.31 -15.68 3.71
C TYR A 278 2.62 -16.13 4.36
N SER A 279 3.72 -16.01 3.64
CA SER A 279 5.06 -16.38 4.07
C SER A 279 6.12 -15.46 3.44
N ILE A 280 7.39 -15.70 3.77
CA ILE A 280 8.49 -14.93 3.18
C ILE A 280 8.79 -15.36 1.73
N GLU A 281 8.56 -16.63 1.41
CA GLU A 281 8.65 -17.18 0.06
C GLU A 281 7.56 -16.62 -0.86
N ASP A 282 6.36 -16.37 -0.34
CA ASP A 282 5.29 -15.71 -1.09
C ASP A 282 5.64 -14.22 -1.36
N LEU A 283 6.27 -13.54 -0.40
CA LEU A 283 6.80 -12.20 -0.65
C LEU A 283 7.88 -12.23 -1.74
N ALA A 284 8.77 -13.22 -1.72
CA ALA A 284 9.78 -13.41 -2.77
C ALA A 284 9.12 -13.68 -4.13
N GLU A 285 8.02 -14.43 -4.17
CA GLU A 285 7.22 -14.64 -5.38
C GLU A 285 6.62 -13.33 -5.88
N LEU A 286 5.99 -12.52 -5.02
CA LEU A 286 5.46 -11.22 -5.44
C LEU A 286 6.56 -10.25 -5.92
N ILE A 287 7.74 -10.24 -5.28
CA ILE A 287 8.88 -9.44 -5.76
C ILE A 287 9.28 -9.92 -7.17
N PHE A 288 9.36 -11.23 -7.38
CA PHE A 288 9.65 -11.83 -8.68
C PHE A 288 8.59 -11.47 -9.74
N ASP A 289 7.30 -11.57 -9.40
CA ASP A 289 6.19 -11.21 -10.28
C ASP A 289 6.26 -9.74 -10.72
N LEU A 290 6.45 -8.83 -9.76
CA LEU A 290 6.48 -7.39 -10.03
C LEU A 290 7.73 -7.00 -10.82
N LYS A 291 8.86 -7.69 -10.60
CA LYS A 291 10.06 -7.49 -11.40
C LYS A 291 9.89 -8.01 -12.83
N ASN A 292 9.17 -9.11 -13.04
CA ASN A 292 8.80 -9.55 -14.39
C ASN A 292 7.79 -8.59 -15.04
N ALA A 293 6.82 -8.07 -14.28
CA ALA A 293 5.84 -7.08 -14.75
C ALA A 293 6.42 -5.69 -15.05
N ASN A 294 7.63 -5.38 -14.54
CA ASN A 294 8.43 -4.23 -14.96
C ASN A 294 9.92 -4.47 -14.63
N PRO A 295 10.72 -4.96 -15.61
CA PRO A 295 12.13 -5.27 -15.40
C PRO A 295 13.00 -4.08 -14.97
N ASN A 296 12.56 -2.86 -15.28
CA ASN A 296 13.31 -1.63 -15.01
C ASN A 296 12.98 -1.00 -13.65
N ALA A 297 11.86 -1.38 -13.02
CA ALA A 297 11.46 -0.80 -11.74
C ALA A 297 12.27 -1.38 -10.56
N ARG A 298 12.56 -0.55 -9.57
CA ARG A 298 13.00 -1.02 -8.24
C ARG A 298 11.81 -1.60 -7.48
N ILE A 299 12.02 -2.61 -6.64
CA ILE A 299 10.99 -3.14 -5.76
C ILE A 299 11.28 -2.71 -4.32
N SER A 300 10.34 -1.98 -3.71
CA SER A 300 10.43 -1.56 -2.31
C SER A 300 9.39 -2.24 -1.43
N VAL A 301 9.75 -2.58 -0.19
CA VAL A 301 8.83 -3.19 0.78
C VAL A 301 8.65 -2.23 1.94
N LYS A 302 7.39 -1.82 2.18
CA LYS A 302 7.02 -0.92 3.27
C LYS A 302 6.58 -1.74 4.49
N LEU A 303 7.41 -1.69 5.53
CA LEU A 303 7.19 -2.27 6.85
C LEU A 303 6.88 -1.16 7.87
N VAL A 304 6.46 -1.57 9.07
CA VAL A 304 6.28 -0.66 10.21
C VAL A 304 7.24 -1.07 11.31
N SER A 305 7.76 -0.08 12.03
CA SER A 305 8.60 -0.29 13.20
C SER A 305 7.86 -1.09 14.28
N GLU A 306 8.40 -2.27 14.60
CA GLU A 306 8.06 -3.14 15.73
C GLU A 306 9.29 -3.96 16.12
N SER A 307 9.37 -4.52 17.34
CA SER A 307 10.44 -5.47 17.67
C SER A 307 10.35 -6.71 16.76
N GLY A 308 11.49 -7.12 16.21
CA GLY A 308 11.59 -8.23 15.27
C GLY A 308 11.60 -7.79 13.81
N VAL A 309 11.32 -6.51 13.52
CA VAL A 309 11.35 -5.98 12.14
C VAL A 309 12.72 -6.15 11.48
N GLY A 310 13.82 -6.17 12.24
CA GLY A 310 15.15 -6.42 11.68
C GLY A 310 15.30 -7.84 11.11
N THR A 311 14.69 -8.83 11.76
CA THR A 311 14.65 -10.22 11.27
C THR A 311 13.83 -10.32 9.99
N ILE A 312 12.66 -9.66 9.97
CA ILE A 312 11.80 -9.59 8.78
C ILE A 312 12.57 -8.92 7.63
N ALA A 313 13.25 -7.80 7.89
CA ALA A 313 14.04 -7.09 6.90
C ALA A 313 15.17 -7.94 6.30
N ALA A 314 15.82 -8.81 7.09
CA ALA A 314 16.78 -9.77 6.57
C ALA A 314 16.14 -10.78 5.60
N GLY A 315 14.93 -11.26 5.91
CA GLY A 315 14.13 -12.06 4.99
C GLY A 315 13.79 -11.31 3.71
N VAL A 316 13.33 -10.05 3.82
CA VAL A 316 12.99 -9.18 2.69
C VAL A 316 14.20 -8.93 1.78
N ALA A 317 15.38 -8.72 2.34
CA ALA A 317 16.62 -8.56 1.57
C ALA A 317 17.00 -9.85 0.83
N LYS A 318 16.79 -11.02 1.44
CA LYS A 318 16.98 -12.34 0.81
C LYS A 318 15.92 -12.65 -0.26
N ALA A 319 14.73 -12.09 -0.11
CA ALA A 319 13.64 -12.14 -1.09
C ALA A 319 13.87 -11.19 -2.29
N HIS A 320 15.05 -10.56 -2.38
CA HIS A 320 15.50 -9.74 -3.50
C HIS A 320 14.85 -8.34 -3.61
N ALA A 321 14.27 -7.79 -2.53
CA ALA A 321 13.84 -6.39 -2.55
C ALA A 321 15.04 -5.42 -2.73
N ASP A 322 14.88 -4.36 -3.51
CA ASP A 322 15.91 -3.33 -3.70
C ASP A 322 15.93 -2.33 -2.54
N ASN A 323 14.76 -2.05 -1.96
CA ASN A 323 14.58 -1.03 -0.93
C ASN A 323 13.66 -1.54 0.20
N ILE A 324 13.96 -1.16 1.44
CA ILE A 324 13.12 -1.44 2.62
C ILE A 324 12.77 -0.11 3.29
N LEU A 325 11.48 0.16 3.43
CA LEU A 325 10.96 1.32 4.15
C LEU A 325 10.50 0.89 5.55
N ILE A 326 11.08 1.50 6.59
CA ILE A 326 10.60 1.41 7.96
C ILE A 326 9.74 2.64 8.29
N SER A 327 8.44 2.44 8.45
CA SER A 327 7.53 3.51 8.87
C SER A 327 7.39 3.58 10.39
N GLY A 328 7.47 4.79 10.95
CA GLY A 328 7.13 5.05 12.36
C GLY A 328 5.62 5.03 12.63
N TYR A 329 5.23 4.74 13.88
CA TYR A 329 3.85 4.79 14.38
C TYR A 329 3.15 6.13 14.15
N ASP A 330 3.93 7.20 14.07
CA ASP A 330 3.48 8.58 13.91
C ASP A 330 3.15 8.96 12.46
N GLY A 331 3.12 7.98 11.54
CA GLY A 331 2.63 8.14 10.17
C GLY A 331 1.19 8.68 10.09
N GLY A 332 0.92 9.51 9.08
CA GLY A 332 -0.43 10.04 8.83
C GLY A 332 -1.40 9.02 8.22
N THR A 333 -2.71 9.27 8.34
CA THR A 333 -3.75 8.50 7.66
C THR A 333 -4.97 9.35 7.33
N GLY A 334 -5.64 9.04 6.22
CA GLY A 334 -6.92 9.65 5.85
C GLY A 334 -8.10 9.10 6.66
N ALA A 335 -8.06 7.80 6.99
CA ALA A 335 -9.09 7.09 7.75
C ALA A 335 -8.48 5.85 8.45
N SER A 336 -8.73 5.74 9.76
CA SER A 336 -8.28 4.63 10.61
C SER A 336 -9.03 4.64 11.94
N PRO A 337 -9.20 3.49 12.61
CA PRO A 337 -9.59 3.45 14.00
C PRO A 337 -8.62 4.26 14.89
N GLN A 338 -9.16 4.96 15.89
CA GLN A 338 -8.35 5.75 16.83
C GLN A 338 -7.48 4.87 17.72
N SER A 339 -7.95 3.65 18.03
CA SER A 339 -7.16 2.66 18.76
C SER A 339 -5.84 2.38 18.07
N SER A 340 -5.86 2.15 16.76
CA SER A 340 -4.68 1.80 15.97
C SER A 340 -3.71 2.99 15.86
N ILE A 341 -4.24 4.20 15.65
CA ILE A 341 -3.42 5.44 15.60
C ILE A 341 -2.66 5.66 16.92
N ARG A 342 -3.24 5.28 18.06
CA ARG A 342 -2.67 5.57 19.39
C ARG A 342 -1.87 4.42 19.98
N HIS A 343 -2.12 3.18 19.57
CA HIS A 343 -1.68 2.00 20.31
C HIS A 343 -1.01 0.93 19.44
N ALA A 344 -0.81 1.16 18.14
CA ALA A 344 -0.13 0.20 17.26
C ALA A 344 1.07 0.83 16.54
N GLY A 345 2.15 0.07 16.43
CA GLY A 345 3.44 0.50 15.87
C GLY A 345 4.33 1.21 16.89
N LEU A 346 5.61 1.39 16.52
CA LEU A 346 6.63 2.02 17.37
C LEU A 346 7.33 3.21 16.68
N PRO A 347 8.10 4.03 17.42
CA PRO A 347 9.00 5.03 16.84
C PRO A 347 9.92 4.43 15.77
N TRP A 348 10.12 5.16 14.67
CA TRP A 348 10.99 4.67 13.59
C TRP A 348 12.45 4.56 14.03
N GLU A 349 12.89 5.33 15.03
CA GLU A 349 14.25 5.26 15.58
C GLU A 349 14.59 3.84 16.06
N LEU A 350 13.62 3.12 16.63
CA LEU A 350 13.77 1.74 17.10
C LEU A 350 13.85 0.76 15.93
N GLY A 351 12.86 0.78 15.04
CA GLY A 351 12.80 -0.18 13.93
C GLY A 351 13.89 0.05 12.88
N LEU A 352 14.28 1.31 12.63
CA LEU A 352 15.33 1.65 11.68
C LEU A 352 16.70 1.17 12.17
N SER A 353 17.04 1.44 13.44
CA SER A 353 18.30 0.98 14.03
C SER A 353 18.37 -0.54 14.08
N GLU A 354 17.30 -1.22 14.54
CA GLU A 354 17.24 -2.69 14.55
C GLU A 354 17.40 -3.29 13.15
N THR A 355 16.74 -2.70 12.15
CA THR A 355 16.85 -3.11 10.73
C THR A 355 18.27 -2.93 10.21
N HIS A 356 18.85 -1.75 10.42
CA HIS A 356 20.21 -1.46 10.02
C HIS A 356 21.20 -2.44 10.65
N GLN A 357 21.14 -2.59 11.97
CA GLN A 357 22.04 -3.45 12.74
C GLN A 357 21.92 -4.91 12.28
N THR A 358 20.70 -5.44 12.15
CA THR A 358 20.47 -6.83 11.74
C THR A 358 21.00 -7.10 10.33
N LEU A 359 20.76 -6.18 9.38
CA LEU A 359 21.25 -6.34 8.02
C LEU A 359 22.78 -6.28 7.92
N VAL A 360 23.43 -5.43 8.72
CA VAL A 360 24.91 -5.36 8.78
C VAL A 360 25.47 -6.67 9.35
N LEU A 361 24.95 -7.12 10.49
CA LEU A 361 25.39 -8.36 11.15
C LEU A 361 25.27 -9.59 10.24
N ASN A 362 24.32 -9.60 9.30
CA ASN A 362 24.10 -10.70 8.37
C ASN A 362 24.79 -10.52 7.00
N GLY A 363 25.57 -9.46 6.77
CA GLY A 363 26.19 -9.19 5.47
C GLY A 363 25.18 -8.94 4.33
N LEU A 364 24.01 -8.40 4.68
CA LEU A 364 22.91 -8.10 3.75
C LEU A 364 22.74 -6.60 3.49
N ARG A 365 23.27 -5.74 4.36
CA ARG A 365 23.07 -4.29 4.30
C ARG A 365 23.53 -3.66 2.99
N GLY A 366 24.60 -4.19 2.38
CA GLY A 366 25.14 -3.74 1.10
C GLY A 366 24.22 -3.97 -0.12
N ARG A 367 23.13 -4.73 0.03
CA ARG A 367 22.24 -5.16 -1.08
C ARG A 367 20.93 -4.38 -1.17
N VAL A 368 20.58 -3.64 -0.12
CA VAL A 368 19.27 -2.97 0.00
C VAL A 368 19.44 -1.53 0.45
N LYS A 369 18.64 -0.62 -0.11
CA LYS A 369 18.52 0.74 0.41
C LYS A 369 17.54 0.79 1.57
N LEU A 370 17.91 1.45 2.66
CA LEU A 370 16.96 1.72 3.75
C LEU A 370 16.31 3.08 3.59
N MET A 371 14.99 3.11 3.72
CA MET A 371 14.20 4.32 3.73
C MET A 371 13.48 4.42 5.08
N THR A 372 13.25 5.63 5.58
CA THR A 372 12.38 5.85 6.74
C THR A 372 11.37 6.96 6.50
N ASP A 373 10.19 6.82 7.09
CA ASP A 373 9.20 7.90 7.21
C ASP A 373 8.62 7.93 8.64
N GLY A 374 7.97 9.04 8.99
CA GLY A 374 7.46 9.25 10.35
C GLY A 374 7.80 10.63 10.88
N GLN A 375 6.99 11.62 10.47
CA GLN A 375 7.06 13.00 10.98
C GLN A 375 8.45 13.66 10.93
N LEU A 376 9.26 13.35 9.92
CA LEU A 376 10.50 14.06 9.57
C LEU A 376 10.17 15.49 9.12
N LYS A 377 10.77 16.50 9.76
CA LYS A 377 10.41 17.92 9.54
C LYS A 377 11.61 18.86 9.37
N SER A 378 12.78 18.50 9.89
CA SER A 378 14.00 19.33 9.84
C SER A 378 15.17 18.59 9.20
N GLY A 379 16.20 19.32 8.76
CA GLY A 379 17.45 18.72 8.32
C GLY A 379 18.14 17.92 9.43
N ARG A 380 17.92 18.31 10.69
CA ARG A 380 18.37 17.52 11.86
C ARG A 380 17.71 16.13 11.90
N ASP A 381 16.39 16.05 11.70
CA ASP A 381 15.69 14.76 11.66
C ASP A 381 16.27 13.83 10.58
N ILE A 382 16.57 14.38 9.39
CA ILE A 382 17.15 13.64 8.26
C ILE A 382 18.55 13.13 8.58
N VAL A 383 19.42 13.97 9.13
CA VAL A 383 20.78 13.54 9.49
C VAL A 383 20.76 12.49 10.60
N ILE A 384 19.91 12.63 11.62
CA ILE A 384 19.75 11.60 12.66
C ILE A 384 19.29 10.28 12.03
N ALA A 385 18.29 10.31 11.15
CA ALA A 385 17.84 9.12 10.43
C ALA A 385 18.97 8.50 9.58
N GLY A 386 19.80 9.31 8.93
CA GLY A 386 20.99 8.86 8.21
C GLY A 386 21.99 8.15 9.11
N LEU A 387 22.35 8.77 10.23
CA LEU A 387 23.27 8.19 11.23
C LEU A 387 22.73 6.87 11.81
N LEU A 388 21.40 6.72 11.94
CA LEU A 388 20.73 5.47 12.34
C LEU A 388 20.61 4.44 11.21
N GLY A 389 20.96 4.79 9.97
CA GLY A 389 21.13 3.85 8.86
C GLY A 389 20.27 4.09 7.61
N ALA A 390 19.43 5.12 7.56
CA ALA A 390 18.61 5.43 6.39
C ALA A 390 19.39 6.12 5.25
N GLU A 391 19.00 5.86 4.02
CA GLU A 391 19.56 6.46 2.79
C GLU A 391 18.54 7.34 2.05
N GLU A 392 17.25 7.07 2.25
CA GLU A 392 16.12 7.77 1.61
C GLU A 392 15.06 8.17 2.66
N PHE A 393 14.31 9.25 2.41
CA PHE A 393 13.45 9.90 3.42
C PHE A 393 12.06 10.21 2.87
N GLY A 394 11.02 9.76 3.59
CA GLY A 394 9.62 9.89 3.19
C GLY A 394 8.85 11.01 3.90
N PHE A 395 8.10 11.81 3.14
CA PHE A 395 7.36 12.96 3.66
C PHE A 395 5.87 12.90 3.28
N GLY A 396 5.00 12.69 4.27
CA GLY A 396 3.54 12.67 4.09
C GLY A 396 2.88 13.95 4.62
N THR A 397 2.71 14.05 5.93
CA THR A 397 1.93 15.13 6.56
C THR A 397 2.45 16.54 6.23
N ALA A 398 3.77 16.73 6.21
CA ALA A 398 4.38 18.03 5.91
C ALA A 398 4.01 18.52 4.50
N THR A 399 3.98 17.63 3.50
CA THR A 399 3.64 18.01 2.12
C THR A 399 2.19 18.47 2.02
N LEU A 400 1.27 17.81 2.73
CA LEU A 400 -0.12 18.25 2.82
C LEU A 400 -0.27 19.60 3.52
N ILE A 401 0.53 19.88 4.56
CA ILE A 401 0.52 21.18 5.27
C ILE A 401 1.00 22.29 4.35
N VAL A 402 2.10 22.07 3.62
CA VAL A 402 2.63 23.03 2.64
C VAL A 402 1.58 23.41 1.60
N MET A 403 0.78 22.43 1.15
CA MET A 403 -0.33 22.66 0.21
C MET A 403 -1.58 23.28 0.85
N GLY A 404 -1.63 23.47 2.17
CA GLY A 404 -2.69 24.19 2.86
C GLY A 404 -3.40 23.44 3.98
N CYS A 405 -3.05 22.18 4.28
CA CYS A 405 -3.67 21.47 5.41
C CYS A 405 -3.46 22.22 6.74
N VAL A 406 -4.56 22.45 7.47
CA VAL A 406 -4.57 23.13 8.78
C VAL A 406 -4.75 22.15 9.96
N MET A 407 -4.53 20.86 9.72
CA MET A 407 -4.60 19.79 10.72
C MET A 407 -5.94 19.64 11.48
N MET A 408 -7.06 19.88 10.78
CA MET A 408 -8.42 19.74 11.36
C MET A 408 -8.79 18.29 11.75
N ARG A 409 -8.09 17.28 11.19
CA ARG A 409 -8.30 15.84 11.46
C ARG A 409 -9.71 15.33 11.15
N LYS A 410 -10.27 15.81 10.03
CA LYS A 410 -11.57 15.40 9.44
C LYS A 410 -11.44 14.80 8.03
N CYS A 411 -10.27 14.26 7.70
CA CYS A 411 -9.96 13.73 6.37
C CYS A 411 -10.93 12.62 5.91
N HIS A 412 -11.46 11.86 6.87
CA HIS A 412 -12.42 10.77 6.65
C HIS A 412 -13.87 11.25 6.46
N GLU A 413 -14.21 12.48 6.87
CA GLU A 413 -15.58 13.02 6.78
C GLU A 413 -15.88 13.65 5.41
N ASN A 414 -14.90 13.72 4.51
CA ASN A 414 -15.00 14.42 3.22
C ASN A 414 -15.22 15.94 3.32
N THR A 415 -15.07 16.54 4.50
CA THR A 415 -15.37 17.97 4.78
C THR A 415 -14.13 18.84 4.87
N CYS A 416 -13.05 18.51 4.14
CA CYS A 416 -11.80 19.27 4.20
C CYS A 416 -12.01 20.72 3.72
N PRO A 417 -11.81 21.75 4.57
CA PRO A 417 -12.10 23.13 4.20
C PRO A 417 -11.10 23.72 3.19
N MET A 418 -9.96 23.05 3.01
CA MET A 418 -8.84 23.50 2.18
C MET A 418 -8.75 22.74 0.85
N GLY A 419 -9.74 21.91 0.52
CA GLY A 419 -9.74 21.12 -0.72
C GLY A 419 -8.64 20.04 -0.81
N VAL A 420 -7.95 19.72 0.29
CA VAL A 420 -6.82 18.76 0.30
C VAL A 420 -7.30 17.31 0.42
N ALA A 421 -8.14 17.01 1.42
CA ALA A 421 -8.54 15.64 1.76
C ALA A 421 -10.04 15.39 1.55
N THR A 422 -10.54 15.77 0.38
CA THR A 422 -11.97 15.69 0.01
C THR A 422 -12.15 15.40 -1.48
N GLN A 423 -13.23 14.71 -1.81
CA GLN A 423 -13.74 14.51 -3.16
C GLN A 423 -14.97 15.39 -3.46
N ASP A 424 -15.45 16.17 -2.48
CA ASP A 424 -16.52 17.13 -2.70
C ASP A 424 -16.08 18.22 -3.71
N PRO A 425 -16.79 18.40 -4.84
CA PRO A 425 -16.38 19.36 -5.87
C PRO A 425 -16.33 20.81 -5.38
N GLU A 426 -17.23 21.24 -4.49
CA GLU A 426 -17.27 22.62 -3.99
C GLU A 426 -16.13 22.88 -3.00
N LEU A 427 -15.76 21.89 -2.18
CA LEU A 427 -14.60 22.00 -1.31
C LEU A 427 -13.28 21.90 -2.08
N ARG A 428 -13.22 21.09 -3.14
CA ARG A 428 -12.03 20.99 -4.01
C ARG A 428 -11.70 22.31 -4.71
N LYS A 429 -12.70 23.11 -5.09
CA LYS A 429 -12.50 24.48 -5.61
C LYS A 429 -11.72 25.40 -4.66
N LYS A 430 -11.69 25.09 -3.35
CA LYS A 430 -10.95 25.86 -2.33
C LYS A 430 -9.48 25.47 -2.25
N PHE A 431 -9.04 24.45 -2.99
CA PHE A 431 -7.64 24.05 -3.04
C PHE A 431 -6.79 25.16 -3.68
N ASN A 432 -5.78 25.63 -2.94
CA ASN A 432 -4.87 26.69 -3.37
C ASN A 432 -3.38 26.30 -3.23
N GLY A 433 -3.10 25.01 -3.01
CA GLY A 433 -1.75 24.48 -3.01
C GLY A 433 -1.14 24.55 -4.40
N LYS A 434 0.19 24.73 -4.47
CA LYS A 434 0.93 24.76 -5.73
C LYS A 434 2.22 23.96 -5.62
N SER A 435 2.71 23.48 -6.75
CA SER A 435 3.91 22.65 -6.82
C SER A 435 5.15 23.44 -6.40
N GLU A 436 5.21 24.74 -6.68
CA GLU A 436 6.30 25.62 -6.29
C GLU A 436 6.50 25.69 -4.78
N TYR A 437 5.42 25.61 -3.99
CA TYR A 437 5.52 25.61 -2.53
C TYR A 437 6.21 24.33 -2.04
N LEU A 438 5.92 23.19 -2.65
CA LEU A 438 6.59 21.92 -2.34
C LEU A 438 8.04 21.91 -2.82
N ILE A 439 8.33 22.48 -3.99
CA ILE A 439 9.70 22.64 -4.49
C ILE A 439 10.53 23.47 -3.49
N ASN A 440 9.98 24.59 -3.01
CA ASN A 440 10.61 25.40 -1.97
C ASN A 440 10.83 24.59 -0.68
N PHE A 441 9.82 23.85 -0.21
CA PHE A 441 9.94 23.00 0.97
C PHE A 441 11.11 22.02 0.89
N PHE A 442 11.19 21.24 -0.19
CA PHE A 442 12.26 20.25 -0.36
C PHE A 442 13.63 20.90 -0.56
N ARG A 443 13.70 22.04 -1.28
CA ARG A 443 14.93 22.81 -1.42
C ARG A 443 15.44 23.32 -0.06
N PHE A 444 14.57 23.86 0.78
CA PHE A 444 14.92 24.33 2.12
C PHE A 444 15.36 23.19 3.02
N LEU A 445 14.65 22.07 2.98
CA LEU A 445 14.98 20.89 3.78
C LEU A 445 16.33 20.29 3.36
N ALA A 446 16.61 20.20 2.06
CA ALA A 446 17.90 19.77 1.54
C ALA A 446 19.03 20.75 1.92
N MET A 447 18.78 22.06 1.82
CA MET A 447 19.75 23.09 2.23
C MET A 447 20.10 22.98 3.72
N GLU A 448 19.09 22.85 4.59
CA GLU A 448 19.33 22.66 6.02
C GLU A 448 20.04 21.34 6.32
N THR A 449 19.71 20.26 5.59
CA THR A 449 20.44 18.99 5.70
C THR A 449 21.92 19.19 5.41
N ARG A 450 22.26 19.92 4.34
CA ARG A 450 23.66 20.25 4.00
C ARG A 450 24.33 21.09 5.09
N GLU A 451 23.65 22.06 5.69
CA GLU A 451 24.18 22.83 6.82
C GLU A 451 24.51 21.94 8.02
N VAL A 452 23.65 20.97 8.33
CA VAL A 452 23.92 20.02 9.42
C VAL A 452 25.10 19.11 9.06
N MET A 453 25.16 18.60 7.83
CA MET A 453 26.30 17.79 7.35
C MET A 453 27.62 18.57 7.40
N ALA A 454 27.63 19.83 6.96
CA ALA A 454 28.77 20.72 7.02
C ALA A 454 29.25 20.92 8.46
N SER A 455 28.33 21.10 9.41
CA SER A 455 28.68 21.27 10.81
C SER A 455 29.30 20.01 11.45
N LEU A 456 28.97 18.83 10.92
CA LEU A 456 29.55 17.54 11.30
C LEU A 456 30.80 17.15 10.49
N GLY A 457 31.14 17.92 9.45
CA GLY A 457 32.35 17.72 8.64
C GLY A 457 32.23 16.69 7.50
N PHE A 458 31.02 16.41 7.02
CA PHE A 458 30.75 15.41 5.98
C PHE A 458 30.48 16.02 4.60
N LYS A 459 31.11 15.46 3.56
CA LYS A 459 30.97 15.96 2.18
C LYS A 459 29.81 15.29 1.46
N THR A 460 29.59 14.01 1.72
CA THR A 460 28.51 13.23 1.11
C THR A 460 27.65 12.57 2.17
N PHE A 461 26.38 12.33 1.84
CA PHE A 461 25.39 11.78 2.75
C PHE A 461 25.72 10.32 3.08
N ASP A 462 26.25 9.57 2.11
CA ASP A 462 26.61 8.16 2.31
C ASP A 462 27.74 7.98 3.36
N GLU A 463 28.60 8.99 3.57
CA GLU A 463 29.60 8.98 4.66
C GLU A 463 28.95 8.98 6.07
N LEU A 464 27.73 9.50 6.19
CA LEU A 464 26.96 9.56 7.44
C LEU A 464 26.30 8.21 7.76
N VAL A 465 25.95 7.44 6.74
CA VAL A 465 24.97 6.34 6.90
C VAL A 465 25.49 5.28 7.87
N GLY A 466 24.74 5.06 8.96
CA GLY A 466 25.09 4.09 9.99
C GLY A 466 26.20 4.53 10.95
N ARG A 467 26.60 5.81 10.97
CA ARG A 467 27.57 6.37 11.94
C ARG A 467 26.91 6.68 13.29
N THR A 468 26.30 5.67 13.93
CA THR A 468 25.64 5.84 15.24
C THR A 468 26.60 6.29 16.34
N ASP A 469 27.91 6.08 16.16
CA ASP A 469 28.98 6.59 17.03
C ASP A 469 29.00 8.12 17.14
N LEU A 470 28.34 8.83 16.23
CA LEU A 470 28.20 10.29 16.25
C LEU A 470 26.93 10.79 16.96
N LEU A 471 26.16 9.88 17.55
CA LEU A 471 24.99 10.20 18.33
C LEU A 471 25.26 9.89 19.81
N VAL A 472 24.91 10.81 20.68
CA VAL A 472 24.99 10.65 22.13
C VAL A 472 23.64 10.94 22.76
N GLN A 473 23.29 10.21 23.82
CA GLN A 473 22.09 10.51 24.59
C GLN A 473 22.28 11.80 25.39
N ARG A 474 21.38 12.76 25.18
CA ARG A 474 21.34 14.02 25.93
C ARG A 474 20.90 13.78 27.36
N LYS A 475 21.56 14.45 28.31
CA LYS A 475 21.10 14.54 29.70
C LYS A 475 19.89 15.46 29.80
N VAL A 476 18.79 14.99 30.40
CA VAL A 476 17.57 15.77 30.57
C VAL A 476 17.11 15.68 32.01
N ASP A 477 17.08 16.81 32.71
CA ASP A 477 16.64 16.84 34.11
C ASP A 477 15.11 16.76 34.24
N LYS A 478 14.55 15.57 33.95
CA LYS A 478 13.15 15.23 34.13
C LYS A 478 13.04 13.83 34.70
N PHE A 479 12.29 13.67 35.79
CA PHE A 479 12.25 12.45 36.59
C PHE A 479 11.99 11.16 35.78
N LYS A 480 10.97 11.15 34.89
CA LYS A 480 10.71 9.97 34.04
C LYS A 480 11.75 9.77 32.94
N VAL A 481 12.26 10.85 32.36
CA VAL A 481 13.15 10.77 31.18
C VAL A 481 14.53 10.23 31.57
N ASN A 482 14.97 10.51 32.80
CA ASN A 482 16.23 9.97 33.35
C ASN A 482 16.27 8.45 33.44
N THR A 483 15.12 7.77 33.30
CA THR A 483 15.02 6.30 33.35
C THR A 483 15.14 5.64 31.97
N VAL A 484 15.18 6.43 30.90
CA VAL A 484 15.29 5.95 29.52
C VAL A 484 16.75 5.70 29.14
N ASP A 485 17.00 4.62 28.40
CA ASP A 485 18.31 4.21 27.93
C ASP A 485 18.30 3.97 26.42
N LEU A 486 19.14 4.71 25.68
CA LEU A 486 19.22 4.60 24.21
C LEU A 486 20.41 3.77 23.72
N ARG A 487 21.19 3.13 24.61
CA ARG A 487 22.42 2.41 24.22
C ARG A 487 22.21 1.40 23.09
N ASP A 488 21.14 0.63 23.11
CA ASP A 488 20.87 -0.39 22.08
C ASP A 488 20.61 0.24 20.70
N ILE A 489 19.95 1.40 20.65
CA ILE A 489 19.71 2.15 19.41
C ILE A 489 21.02 2.73 18.85
N LEU A 490 21.90 3.20 19.74
CA LEU A 490 23.14 3.88 19.38
C LEU A 490 24.31 2.91 19.15
N THR A 491 24.10 1.61 19.39
CA THR A 491 25.12 0.59 19.22
C THR A 491 25.55 0.47 17.76
N LYS A 492 26.85 0.65 17.53
CA LYS A 492 27.50 0.39 16.26
C LYS A 492 27.80 -1.10 16.14
N VAL A 493 27.43 -1.71 15.01
CA VAL A 493 27.73 -3.11 14.70
C VAL A 493 28.70 -3.21 13.52
N GLU A 494 29.48 -4.29 13.48
CA GLU A 494 30.37 -4.62 12.37
C GLU A 494 29.82 -5.84 11.61
N GLY A 495 29.86 -5.78 10.28
CA GLY A 495 29.45 -6.89 9.42
C GLY A 495 30.60 -7.86 9.10
N PRO A 496 30.29 -9.01 8.51
CA PRO A 496 31.28 -10.00 8.08
C PRO A 496 32.20 -9.46 6.97
N LYS A 497 33.52 -9.49 7.20
CA LYS A 497 34.55 -9.00 6.25
C LYS A 497 34.93 -10.01 5.17
N ASP A 498 34.59 -11.28 5.38
CA ASP A 498 34.83 -12.39 4.46
C ASP A 498 33.81 -12.45 3.31
N ILE A 499 32.69 -11.71 3.43
CA ILE A 499 31.68 -11.56 2.38
C ILE A 499 31.94 -10.24 1.65
N PRO A 500 32.10 -10.22 0.31
CA PRO A 500 32.21 -8.97 -0.44
C PRO A 500 31.01 -8.03 -0.19
N GLY A 501 31.28 -6.82 0.29
CA GLY A 501 30.25 -5.86 0.69
C GLY A 501 29.49 -6.25 1.98
N GLY A 502 29.95 -7.28 2.71
CA GLY A 502 29.34 -7.75 3.94
C GLY A 502 29.52 -6.81 5.13
N ASP A 503 30.57 -5.99 5.13
CA ASP A 503 30.83 -4.94 6.12
C ASP A 503 30.24 -3.57 5.72
N ALA A 504 29.50 -3.51 4.61
CA ALA A 504 28.88 -2.27 4.13
C ALA A 504 27.79 -1.76 5.09
N ARG A 505 27.73 -0.43 5.26
CA ARG A 505 26.72 0.26 6.10
C ARG A 505 25.55 0.83 5.29
N TYR A 506 25.73 0.95 3.98
CA TYR A 506 24.76 1.45 3.02
C TYR A 506 24.77 0.57 1.78
N CYS A 507 23.80 0.77 0.88
CA CYS A 507 23.68 -0.04 -0.33
C CYS A 507 24.84 0.23 -1.30
N VAL A 508 25.56 -0.82 -1.69
CA VAL A 508 26.72 -0.76 -2.61
C VAL A 508 26.60 -1.71 -3.81
N HIS A 509 25.58 -2.57 -3.80
CA HIS A 509 25.32 -3.55 -4.87
C HIS A 509 23.84 -3.52 -5.25
N HIS A 510 23.56 -3.74 -6.54
CA HIS A 510 22.21 -4.00 -7.03
C HIS A 510 21.80 -5.44 -6.73
N GLN A 511 20.51 -5.66 -6.48
CA GLN A 511 19.96 -7.00 -6.32
C GLN A 511 19.99 -7.79 -7.64
N ILE A 512 20.23 -9.10 -7.51
CA ILE A 512 20.09 -10.04 -8.62
C ILE A 512 18.69 -10.66 -8.52
N HIS A 513 17.81 -10.24 -9.41
CA HIS A 513 16.38 -10.62 -9.37
C HIS A 513 16.06 -11.94 -10.07
N LYS A 514 17.04 -12.58 -10.73
CA LYS A 514 16.90 -13.87 -11.44
C LYS A 514 15.87 -13.85 -12.57
N ILE A 515 15.76 -12.73 -13.29
CA ILE A 515 14.81 -12.53 -14.40
C ILE A 515 15.46 -12.67 -15.79
N ASP A 516 16.75 -13.03 -15.85
CA ASP A 516 17.51 -13.04 -17.11
C ASP A 516 17.24 -14.29 -17.96
N ASP A 517 16.92 -15.41 -17.31
CA ASP A 517 16.73 -16.73 -17.96
C ASP A 517 15.26 -17.21 -17.93
N VAL A 518 14.30 -16.32 -17.65
CA VAL A 518 12.87 -16.67 -17.57
C VAL A 518 12.28 -16.99 -18.94
N LEU A 519 11.25 -17.84 -18.97
CA LEU A 519 10.58 -18.26 -20.20
C LEU A 519 10.08 -17.08 -21.05
N ASP A 520 9.64 -16.00 -20.41
CA ASP A 520 9.18 -14.80 -21.09
C ASP A 520 10.21 -14.17 -22.02
N LYS A 521 11.52 -14.32 -21.77
CA LYS A 521 12.54 -13.84 -22.71
C LYS A 521 12.39 -14.49 -24.09
N LYS A 522 12.11 -15.80 -24.10
CA LYS A 522 11.85 -16.56 -25.32
C LYS A 522 10.49 -16.20 -25.92
N LEU A 523 9.46 -16.00 -25.09
CA LEU A 523 8.15 -15.55 -25.58
C LEU A 523 8.26 -14.20 -26.28
N ILE A 524 8.95 -13.22 -25.68
CA ILE A 524 9.15 -11.89 -26.26
C ILE A 524 9.90 -11.96 -27.58
N GLU A 525 10.99 -12.74 -27.64
CA GLU A 525 11.76 -12.96 -28.87
C GLU A 525 10.87 -13.52 -30.00
N ARG A 526 10.06 -14.54 -29.69
CA ARG A 526 9.15 -15.15 -30.66
C ARG A 526 7.95 -14.26 -31.02
N CYS A 527 7.55 -13.36 -30.12
CA CYS A 527 6.49 -12.38 -30.34
C CYS A 527 6.98 -11.08 -31.00
N PHE A 528 8.24 -10.97 -31.39
CA PHE A 528 8.78 -9.76 -32.01
C PHE A 528 7.94 -9.30 -33.23
N ALA A 529 7.46 -10.23 -34.05
CA ALA A 529 6.60 -9.91 -35.19
C ALA A 529 5.24 -9.31 -34.76
N ALA A 530 4.65 -9.80 -33.66
CA ALA A 530 3.42 -9.24 -33.11
C ALA A 530 3.64 -7.84 -32.53
N LEU A 531 4.72 -7.65 -31.77
CA LEU A 531 5.01 -6.41 -31.06
C LEU A 531 5.43 -5.27 -32.00
N ASP A 532 6.30 -5.54 -32.98
CA ASP A 532 6.89 -4.47 -33.81
C ASP A 532 6.24 -4.38 -35.19
N LYS A 533 5.92 -5.54 -35.80
CA LYS A 533 5.36 -5.59 -37.17
C LYS A 533 3.84 -5.70 -37.21
N LYS A 534 3.19 -5.83 -36.05
CA LYS A 534 1.75 -6.04 -35.92
C LYS A 534 1.26 -7.22 -36.78
N VAL A 535 1.92 -8.36 -36.63
CA VAL A 535 1.52 -9.63 -37.26
C VAL A 535 1.01 -10.61 -36.19
N PRO A 536 -0.22 -11.17 -36.32
CA PRO A 536 -0.72 -12.19 -35.40
C PRO A 536 0.25 -13.36 -35.26
N THR A 537 0.46 -13.84 -34.04
CA THR A 537 1.47 -14.85 -33.71
C THR A 537 0.85 -15.96 -32.86
N ALA A 538 1.06 -17.21 -33.27
CA ALA A 538 0.67 -18.42 -32.53
C ALA A 538 1.92 -19.24 -32.19
N LEU A 539 2.04 -19.69 -30.95
CA LEU A 539 3.23 -20.36 -30.41
C LEU A 539 2.87 -21.58 -29.58
N GLU A 540 3.80 -22.53 -29.46
CA GLU A 540 3.69 -23.70 -28.60
C GLU A 540 4.94 -23.81 -27.72
N PHE A 541 4.76 -24.10 -26.42
CA PHE A 541 5.84 -24.24 -25.45
C PHE A 541 5.58 -25.36 -24.43
N PRO A 542 6.59 -26.13 -24.01
CA PRO A 542 6.50 -26.89 -22.77
C PRO A 542 6.52 -25.93 -21.56
N ILE A 543 5.88 -26.32 -20.45
CA ILE A 543 5.91 -25.57 -19.20
C ILE A 543 6.09 -26.49 -17.98
N HIS A 544 6.85 -26.02 -17.00
CA HIS A 544 7.14 -26.74 -15.76
C HIS A 544 6.82 -25.87 -14.54
N ASN A 545 6.67 -26.50 -13.37
CA ASN A 545 6.33 -25.79 -12.13
C ASN A 545 7.42 -24.78 -11.69
N THR A 546 8.62 -24.88 -12.25
CA THR A 546 9.72 -23.93 -12.06
C THR A 546 9.58 -22.67 -12.93
N ASP A 547 8.79 -22.74 -14.01
CA ASP A 547 8.49 -21.62 -14.90
C ASP A 547 7.40 -20.74 -14.26
N ARG A 548 7.84 -19.74 -13.50
CA ARG A 548 6.99 -18.83 -12.72
C ARG A 548 6.76 -17.50 -13.44
N ALA A 549 5.68 -16.82 -13.10
CA ALA A 549 5.29 -15.50 -13.61
C ALA A 549 5.20 -15.41 -15.16
N VAL A 550 4.98 -16.54 -15.84
CA VAL A 550 4.96 -16.61 -17.30
C VAL A 550 3.86 -15.70 -17.86
N GLY A 551 4.22 -14.83 -18.79
CA GLY A 551 3.38 -13.83 -19.44
C GLY A 551 3.49 -12.42 -18.85
N ALA A 552 4.05 -12.25 -17.65
CA ALA A 552 4.13 -10.94 -17.00
C ALA A 552 5.06 -9.97 -17.74
N MET A 553 6.23 -10.44 -18.18
CA MET A 553 7.20 -9.59 -18.91
C MET A 553 6.78 -9.36 -20.36
N LEU A 554 6.13 -10.35 -20.99
CA LEU A 554 5.47 -10.12 -22.28
C LEU A 554 4.37 -9.05 -22.17
N SER A 555 3.60 -9.06 -21.09
CA SER A 555 2.54 -8.09 -20.83
C SER A 555 3.08 -6.69 -20.56
N TYR A 556 4.22 -6.58 -19.88
CA TYR A 556 4.97 -5.33 -19.75
C TYR A 556 5.32 -4.75 -21.12
N GLU A 557 5.88 -5.57 -22.02
CA GLU A 557 6.27 -5.15 -23.38
C GLU A 557 5.05 -4.67 -24.20
N VAL A 558 3.89 -5.32 -24.04
CA VAL A 558 2.63 -4.88 -24.67
C VAL A 558 2.15 -3.56 -24.07
N SER A 559 2.01 -3.48 -22.75
CA SER A 559 1.49 -2.27 -22.09
C SER A 559 2.41 -1.07 -22.24
N LYS A 560 3.73 -1.27 -22.33
CA LYS A 560 4.68 -0.19 -22.55
C LYS A 560 4.54 0.44 -23.94
N ARG A 561 4.22 -0.38 -24.97
CA ARG A 561 4.05 0.08 -26.36
C ARG A 561 2.64 0.61 -26.63
N PHE A 562 1.62 -0.05 -26.08
CA PHE A 562 0.22 0.13 -26.51
C PHE A 562 -0.72 0.61 -25.39
N GLY A 563 -0.21 0.80 -24.17
CA GLY A 563 -1.02 1.21 -23.01
C GLY A 563 -2.12 0.20 -22.67
N SER A 564 -3.21 0.69 -22.10
CA SER A 564 -4.39 -0.12 -21.73
C SER A 564 -5.18 -0.67 -22.90
N GLN A 565 -5.01 -0.13 -24.11
CA GLN A 565 -5.66 -0.70 -25.31
C GLN A 565 -5.07 -2.07 -25.67
N GLY A 566 -3.77 -2.27 -25.41
CA GLY A 566 -3.08 -3.52 -25.69
C GLY A 566 -3.08 -3.88 -27.19
N LEU A 567 -3.06 -5.18 -27.46
CA LEU A 567 -3.15 -5.72 -28.81
C LEU A 567 -4.62 -6.07 -29.16
N PRO A 568 -4.94 -6.24 -30.46
CA PRO A 568 -6.23 -6.80 -30.86
C PRO A 568 -6.50 -8.17 -30.21
N GLU A 569 -7.76 -8.58 -30.14
CA GLU A 569 -8.11 -9.86 -29.50
C GLU A 569 -7.44 -11.06 -30.20
N ASN A 570 -6.95 -12.03 -29.41
CA ASN A 570 -6.27 -13.25 -29.89
C ASN A 570 -5.06 -12.99 -30.81
N PHE A 571 -4.43 -11.82 -30.71
CA PHE A 571 -3.32 -11.45 -31.58
C PHE A 571 -2.04 -12.23 -31.27
N VAL A 572 -1.84 -12.57 -29.99
CA VAL A 572 -0.80 -13.50 -29.55
C VAL A 572 -1.49 -14.67 -28.87
N THR A 573 -1.36 -15.88 -29.42
CA THR A 573 -1.87 -17.10 -28.80
C THR A 573 -0.69 -18.01 -28.45
N VAL A 574 -0.64 -18.50 -27.22
CA VAL A 574 0.42 -19.40 -26.76
C VAL A 574 -0.18 -20.64 -26.13
N ASP A 575 0.16 -21.80 -26.67
CA ASP A 575 -0.25 -23.10 -26.19
C ASP A 575 0.86 -23.71 -25.34
N PHE A 576 0.53 -24.05 -24.11
CA PHE A 576 1.42 -24.65 -23.14
C PHE A 576 1.02 -26.08 -22.86
N THR A 577 2.01 -26.96 -22.71
CA THR A 577 1.81 -28.35 -22.26
C THR A 577 2.69 -28.64 -21.05
N GLY A 578 2.08 -29.11 -19.95
CA GLY A 578 2.77 -29.43 -18.70
C GLY A 578 2.11 -28.78 -17.48
N SER A 579 2.88 -28.55 -16.42
CA SER A 579 2.38 -27.98 -15.16
C SER A 579 2.96 -26.59 -14.96
N ALA A 580 2.14 -25.54 -14.91
CA ALA A 580 2.63 -24.17 -14.77
C ALA A 580 3.00 -23.82 -13.31
N GLY A 581 4.10 -23.08 -13.14
CA GLY A 581 4.50 -22.56 -11.83
C GLY A 581 3.55 -21.48 -11.29
N GLN A 582 3.93 -20.91 -10.15
CA GLN A 582 3.21 -19.80 -9.53
C GLN A 582 3.05 -18.62 -10.50
N SER A 583 1.92 -17.91 -10.37
CA SER A 583 1.67 -16.65 -11.10
C SER A 583 1.61 -16.81 -12.62
N PHE A 584 1.18 -17.97 -13.13
CA PHE A 584 0.95 -18.17 -14.56
C PHE A 584 -0.09 -17.17 -15.11
N GLY A 585 0.29 -16.42 -16.14
CA GLY A 585 -0.54 -15.36 -16.72
C GLY A 585 -0.76 -14.16 -15.80
N ALA A 586 0.15 -13.92 -14.84
CA ALA A 586 0.07 -12.72 -14.00
C ALA A 586 0.14 -11.44 -14.86
N PHE A 587 -0.76 -10.50 -14.57
CA PHE A 587 -0.90 -9.22 -15.26
C PHE A 587 -1.10 -9.32 -16.78
N LEU A 588 -1.64 -10.44 -17.28
CA LEU A 588 -1.74 -10.69 -18.73
C LEU A 588 -2.46 -9.56 -19.47
N ALA A 589 -1.76 -8.93 -20.42
CA ALA A 589 -2.24 -7.76 -21.17
C ALA A 589 -3.29 -8.12 -22.24
N PRO A 590 -4.11 -7.14 -22.70
CA PRO A 590 -5.11 -7.37 -23.74
C PRO A 590 -4.49 -7.88 -25.04
N GLY A 591 -5.18 -8.82 -25.67
CA GLY A 591 -4.80 -9.43 -26.95
C GLY A 591 -3.86 -10.64 -26.84
N ILE A 592 -3.45 -11.01 -25.62
CA ILE A 592 -2.71 -12.25 -25.35
C ILE A 592 -3.68 -13.33 -24.86
N THR A 593 -3.60 -14.52 -25.46
CA THR A 593 -4.38 -15.71 -25.09
C THR A 593 -3.44 -16.85 -24.75
N PHE A 594 -3.49 -17.33 -23.50
CA PHE A 594 -2.75 -18.51 -23.05
C PHE A 594 -3.69 -19.70 -22.92
N ARG A 595 -3.31 -20.84 -23.52
CA ARG A 595 -4.01 -22.11 -23.36
C ARG A 595 -3.06 -23.13 -22.74
N LEU A 596 -3.45 -23.71 -21.61
CA LEU A 596 -2.64 -24.68 -20.88
C LEU A 596 -3.33 -26.04 -20.92
N SER A 597 -2.66 -27.01 -21.52
CA SER A 597 -3.01 -28.43 -21.44
C SER A 597 -2.20 -29.08 -20.31
N GLY A 598 -2.83 -29.24 -19.15
CA GLY A 598 -2.18 -29.65 -17.91
C GLY A 598 -2.80 -29.01 -16.67
N ASP A 599 -1.97 -28.55 -15.74
CA ASP A 599 -2.38 -27.96 -14.45
C ASP A 599 -1.55 -26.70 -14.13
N ALA A 600 -2.01 -25.87 -13.20
CA ALA A 600 -1.26 -24.70 -12.72
C ALA A 600 -1.27 -24.61 -11.19
N ASN A 601 -0.22 -24.01 -10.63
CA ASN A 601 -0.15 -23.74 -9.19
C ASN A 601 -0.97 -22.48 -8.81
N ASP A 602 -0.67 -21.87 -7.67
CA ASP A 602 -1.35 -20.69 -7.13
C ASP A 602 -1.18 -19.45 -8.02
N TYR A 603 -2.04 -18.46 -7.78
CA TYR A 603 -1.97 -17.12 -8.36
C TYR A 603 -2.15 -17.04 -9.87
N LEU A 604 -2.74 -18.07 -10.50
CA LEU A 604 -3.11 -18.02 -11.91
C LEU A 604 -3.92 -16.75 -12.21
N GLY A 605 -3.50 -16.00 -13.23
CA GLY A 605 -4.16 -14.75 -13.61
C GLY A 605 -4.17 -13.67 -12.52
N LYS A 606 -3.22 -13.70 -11.58
CA LYS A 606 -3.02 -12.62 -10.59
C LYS A 606 -2.93 -11.27 -11.28
N GLY A 607 -3.78 -10.32 -10.88
CA GLY A 607 -3.84 -8.99 -11.49
C GLY A 607 -4.16 -8.99 -13.00
N LEU A 608 -4.90 -9.99 -13.52
CA LEU A 608 -5.25 -10.08 -14.94
C LEU A 608 -5.73 -8.74 -15.51
N SER A 609 -5.16 -8.34 -16.66
CA SER A 609 -5.25 -6.97 -17.18
C SER A 609 -5.78 -6.88 -18.62
N GLY A 610 -6.49 -7.91 -19.08
CA GLY A 610 -7.23 -7.94 -20.34
C GLY A 610 -6.99 -9.20 -21.16
N GLY A 611 -5.97 -10.00 -20.80
CA GLY A 611 -5.67 -11.26 -21.48
C GLY A 611 -6.69 -12.37 -21.19
N ARG A 612 -6.57 -13.46 -21.94
CA ARG A 612 -7.39 -14.67 -21.78
C ARG A 612 -6.50 -15.84 -21.32
N ILE A 613 -6.97 -16.58 -20.31
CA ILE A 613 -6.29 -17.78 -19.83
C ILE A 613 -7.27 -18.97 -19.87
N VAL A 614 -6.83 -20.06 -20.47
CA VAL A 614 -7.59 -21.31 -20.55
C VAL A 614 -6.75 -22.40 -19.91
N VAL A 615 -7.33 -23.16 -18.99
CA VAL A 615 -6.71 -24.33 -18.37
C VAL A 615 -7.62 -25.52 -18.55
N ALA A 616 -7.11 -26.56 -19.18
CA ALA A 616 -7.82 -27.81 -19.39
C ALA A 616 -6.86 -28.99 -19.18
N PRO A 617 -7.36 -30.14 -18.72
CA PRO A 617 -6.50 -31.31 -18.60
C PRO A 617 -6.02 -31.78 -19.98
N PRO A 618 -4.95 -32.59 -20.05
CA PRO A 618 -4.54 -33.23 -21.28
C PRO A 618 -5.66 -34.08 -21.89
N ALA A 619 -5.66 -34.23 -23.21
CA ALA A 619 -6.63 -35.09 -23.88
C ALA A 619 -6.50 -36.55 -23.42
N GLY A 620 -7.63 -37.24 -23.24
CA GLY A 620 -7.67 -38.66 -22.87
C GLY A 620 -7.59 -38.96 -21.38
N VAL A 621 -7.68 -37.94 -20.50
CA VAL A 621 -7.85 -38.18 -19.06
C VAL A 621 -9.18 -38.87 -18.75
N THR A 622 -9.19 -39.76 -17.77
CA THR A 622 -10.38 -40.55 -17.39
C THR A 622 -11.02 -40.10 -16.08
N TYR A 623 -10.38 -39.19 -15.35
CA TYR A 623 -10.95 -38.62 -14.13
C TYR A 623 -11.91 -37.48 -14.48
N LYS A 624 -12.88 -37.25 -13.60
CA LYS A 624 -13.87 -36.18 -13.78
C LYS A 624 -13.25 -34.82 -13.46
N THR A 625 -13.34 -33.89 -14.40
CA THR A 625 -12.79 -32.53 -14.26
C THR A 625 -13.40 -31.80 -13.07
N ASN A 626 -14.71 -31.89 -12.88
CA ASN A 626 -15.46 -31.22 -11.83
C ASN A 626 -15.25 -31.79 -10.40
N GLU A 627 -14.40 -32.81 -10.25
CA GLU A 627 -14.05 -33.43 -8.96
C GLU A 627 -12.53 -33.36 -8.67
N ASN A 628 -11.73 -32.78 -9.56
CA ASN A 628 -10.27 -32.75 -9.44
C ASN A 628 -9.72 -31.32 -9.49
N ILE A 629 -8.77 -31.04 -8.60
CA ILE A 629 -8.08 -29.74 -8.56
C ILE A 629 -7.15 -29.63 -9.78
N ILE A 630 -7.24 -28.51 -10.49
CA ILE A 630 -6.42 -28.21 -11.67
C ILE A 630 -5.68 -26.86 -11.56
N VAL A 631 -6.15 -25.97 -10.68
CA VAL A 631 -5.49 -24.70 -10.36
C VAL A 631 -5.41 -24.50 -8.85
N GLY A 632 -4.35 -23.85 -8.37
CA GLY A 632 -4.12 -23.58 -6.95
C GLY A 632 -5.03 -22.50 -6.34
N ASN A 633 -4.49 -21.80 -5.35
CA ASN A 633 -5.18 -20.81 -4.53
C ASN A 633 -5.04 -19.38 -5.09
N THR A 634 -5.90 -18.47 -4.59
CA THR A 634 -5.79 -17.02 -4.84
C THR A 634 -5.76 -16.69 -6.35
N VAL A 635 -6.44 -17.52 -7.14
CA VAL A 635 -6.60 -17.34 -8.59
C VAL A 635 -7.35 -16.04 -8.87
N LEU A 636 -6.92 -15.28 -9.88
CA LEU A 636 -7.48 -13.98 -10.27
C LEU A 636 -7.42 -12.90 -9.17
N TYR A 637 -6.47 -13.00 -8.24
CA TYR A 637 -6.35 -12.02 -7.18
C TYR A 637 -6.22 -10.59 -7.71
N GLY A 638 -7.20 -9.76 -7.37
CA GLY A 638 -7.20 -8.34 -7.72
C GLY A 638 -7.40 -8.04 -9.21
N ALA A 639 -7.82 -9.00 -10.03
CA ALA A 639 -7.89 -8.84 -11.49
C ALA A 639 -8.72 -7.63 -11.94
N THR A 640 -8.27 -6.91 -12.99
CA THR A 640 -8.89 -5.67 -13.50
C THR A 640 -9.11 -5.66 -15.02
N SER A 641 -9.19 -6.83 -15.66
CA SER A 641 -10.20 -7.31 -16.63
C SER A 641 -9.59 -8.45 -17.47
N GLY A 642 -10.38 -9.18 -18.27
CA GLY A 642 -9.91 -10.37 -19.01
C GLY A 642 -10.83 -11.57 -18.77
N GLU A 643 -10.51 -12.72 -19.36
CA GLU A 643 -11.33 -13.94 -19.27
C GLU A 643 -10.51 -15.15 -18.81
N VAL A 644 -11.07 -15.96 -17.91
CA VAL A 644 -10.46 -17.22 -17.48
C VAL A 644 -11.45 -18.38 -17.56
N TYR A 645 -11.00 -19.49 -18.15
CA TYR A 645 -11.79 -20.72 -18.29
C TYR A 645 -11.00 -21.90 -17.73
N VAL A 646 -11.50 -22.52 -16.66
CA VAL A 646 -10.81 -23.59 -15.93
C VAL A 646 -11.66 -24.86 -15.92
N ALA A 647 -11.27 -25.87 -16.69
CA ALA A 647 -11.95 -27.17 -16.73
C ALA A 647 -11.48 -28.06 -15.57
N GLY A 648 -11.87 -27.65 -14.35
CA GLY A 648 -11.65 -28.37 -13.12
C GLY A 648 -11.89 -27.51 -11.87
N VAL A 649 -11.45 -27.99 -10.73
CA VAL A 649 -11.64 -27.34 -9.42
C VAL A 649 -10.47 -26.40 -9.11
N ALA A 650 -10.78 -25.19 -8.64
CA ALA A 650 -9.81 -24.27 -8.07
C ALA A 650 -9.63 -24.47 -6.56
N GLY A 651 -8.47 -24.10 -6.03
CA GLY A 651 -8.20 -24.06 -4.60
C GLY A 651 -8.99 -22.99 -3.84
N GLU A 652 -8.44 -22.54 -2.72
CA GLU A 652 -9.05 -21.50 -1.89
C GLU A 652 -8.96 -20.11 -2.54
N ARG A 653 -9.86 -19.21 -2.13
CA ARG A 653 -9.83 -17.78 -2.50
C ARG A 653 -9.86 -17.51 -4.00
N PHE A 654 -10.55 -18.37 -4.75
CA PHE A 654 -10.81 -18.12 -6.16
C PHE A 654 -11.53 -16.77 -6.35
N CYS A 655 -11.00 -15.93 -7.25
CA CYS A 655 -11.50 -14.58 -7.52
C CYS A 655 -11.49 -13.63 -6.31
N VAL A 656 -10.60 -13.84 -5.35
CA VAL A 656 -10.42 -12.89 -4.25
C VAL A 656 -10.09 -11.49 -4.80
N ARG A 657 -10.80 -10.46 -4.33
CA ARG A 657 -10.65 -9.08 -4.82
C ARG A 657 -10.83 -8.90 -6.34
N ASN A 658 -11.50 -9.82 -7.06
CA ASN A 658 -11.77 -9.63 -8.48
C ASN A 658 -12.53 -8.31 -8.71
N SER A 659 -12.05 -7.51 -9.67
CA SER A 659 -12.50 -6.15 -9.95
C SER A 659 -12.87 -5.94 -11.41
N GLY A 660 -13.01 -7.02 -12.20
CA GLY A 660 -13.44 -6.89 -13.60
C GLY A 660 -13.32 -8.13 -14.47
N ALA A 661 -12.63 -9.18 -14.03
CA ALA A 661 -12.46 -10.39 -14.84
C ALA A 661 -13.75 -11.21 -14.93
N LEU A 662 -13.91 -11.87 -16.08
CA LEU A 662 -14.90 -12.91 -16.30
C LEU A 662 -14.27 -14.28 -16.07
N ALA A 663 -14.94 -15.16 -15.34
CA ALA A 663 -14.37 -16.46 -15.02
C ALA A 663 -15.41 -17.59 -15.06
N VAL A 664 -14.99 -18.77 -15.55
CA VAL A 664 -15.75 -20.02 -15.44
C VAL A 664 -14.84 -21.10 -14.83
N VAL A 665 -15.33 -21.77 -13.79
CA VAL A 665 -14.64 -22.85 -13.09
C VAL A 665 -15.61 -23.96 -12.72
N GLU A 666 -15.17 -25.21 -12.62
CA GLU A 666 -16.03 -26.36 -12.32
C GLU A 666 -16.20 -26.66 -10.83
N GLY A 667 -15.52 -25.89 -9.97
CA GLY A 667 -15.66 -25.93 -8.52
C GLY A 667 -14.61 -25.04 -7.84
N THR A 668 -14.77 -24.72 -6.56
CA THR A 668 -13.80 -23.92 -5.81
C THR A 668 -13.74 -24.32 -4.35
N GLY A 669 -12.58 -24.13 -3.72
CA GLY A 669 -12.41 -24.26 -2.27
C GLY A 669 -13.05 -23.12 -1.46
N ASP A 670 -12.62 -22.97 -0.21
CA ASP A 670 -13.11 -21.97 0.73
C ASP A 670 -12.84 -20.54 0.23
N HIS A 671 -13.67 -19.58 0.67
CA HIS A 671 -13.49 -18.15 0.43
C HIS A 671 -13.56 -17.72 -1.05
N GLY A 672 -14.29 -18.46 -1.89
CA GLY A 672 -14.57 -18.04 -3.26
C GLY A 672 -15.27 -16.66 -3.30
N ALA A 673 -14.88 -15.81 -4.24
CA ALA A 673 -15.37 -14.44 -4.43
C ALA A 673 -15.17 -13.49 -3.23
N GLU A 674 -14.26 -13.82 -2.30
CA GLU A 674 -13.96 -12.99 -1.14
C GLU A 674 -13.51 -11.58 -1.57
N TYR A 675 -14.11 -10.54 -0.98
CA TYR A 675 -13.86 -9.14 -1.31
C TYR A 675 -14.04 -8.74 -2.78
N MET A 676 -14.73 -9.49 -3.63
CA MET A 676 -14.93 -9.11 -5.03
C MET A 676 -15.69 -7.77 -5.16
N THR A 677 -15.21 -6.89 -6.05
CA THR A 677 -15.78 -5.54 -6.30
C THR A 677 -16.27 -5.33 -7.75
N GLY A 678 -16.04 -6.29 -8.63
CA GLY A 678 -16.42 -6.21 -10.03
C GLY A 678 -16.12 -7.50 -10.79
N GLY A 679 -16.58 -7.58 -12.04
CA GLY A 679 -16.50 -8.79 -12.85
C GLY A 679 -17.72 -9.72 -12.66
N ARG A 680 -17.68 -10.86 -13.35
CA ARG A 680 -18.72 -11.89 -13.25
C ARG A 680 -18.09 -13.28 -13.24
N LEU A 681 -18.50 -14.14 -12.33
CA LEU A 681 -17.98 -15.51 -12.24
C LEU A 681 -19.11 -16.54 -12.31
N VAL A 682 -18.82 -17.66 -12.96
CA VAL A 682 -19.72 -18.81 -13.06
C VAL A 682 -19.00 -20.03 -12.47
N VAL A 683 -19.55 -20.59 -11.40
CA VAL A 683 -19.05 -21.82 -10.77
C VAL A 683 -20.01 -22.95 -11.12
N LEU A 684 -19.51 -23.94 -11.85
CA LEU A 684 -20.30 -25.07 -12.35
C LEU A 684 -20.36 -26.24 -11.36
N GLY A 685 -19.97 -26.06 -10.10
CA GLY A 685 -19.97 -27.14 -9.13
C GLY A 685 -19.85 -26.66 -7.69
N ARG A 686 -19.31 -27.52 -6.83
CA ARG A 686 -19.24 -27.27 -5.39
C ARG A 686 -18.36 -26.07 -5.05
N VAL A 687 -18.75 -25.38 -3.98
CA VAL A 687 -18.01 -24.28 -3.37
C VAL A 687 -17.59 -24.64 -1.95
N GLY A 688 -16.54 -24.02 -1.44
CA GLY A 688 -16.17 -24.09 -0.03
C GLY A 688 -16.87 -23.03 0.83
N ARG A 689 -16.53 -23.04 2.12
CA ARG A 689 -17.11 -22.19 3.17
C ARG A 689 -16.82 -20.71 2.94
N ASN A 690 -17.68 -19.87 3.55
CA ASN A 690 -17.50 -18.42 3.60
C ASN A 690 -17.42 -17.77 2.20
N PHE A 691 -18.14 -18.35 1.23
CA PHE A 691 -18.25 -17.82 -0.13
C PHE A 691 -18.84 -16.40 -0.11
N ALA A 692 -18.34 -15.53 -0.97
CA ALA A 692 -18.73 -14.12 -1.12
C ALA A 692 -18.56 -13.24 0.13
N ALA A 693 -17.72 -13.65 1.10
CA ALA A 693 -17.42 -12.82 2.25
C ALA A 693 -16.77 -11.48 1.85
N GLY A 694 -17.35 -10.37 2.29
CA GLY A 694 -16.88 -9.03 1.92
C GLY A 694 -17.10 -8.65 0.45
N MET A 695 -17.82 -9.47 -0.33
CA MET A 695 -18.14 -9.15 -1.73
C MET A 695 -19.04 -7.91 -1.78
N SER A 696 -18.53 -6.83 -2.39
CA SER A 696 -19.19 -5.53 -2.43
C SER A 696 -19.54 -5.07 -3.84
N GLY A 697 -19.15 -5.82 -4.88
CA GLY A 697 -19.52 -5.57 -6.27
C GLY A 697 -19.25 -6.76 -7.19
N GLY A 698 -19.85 -6.75 -8.38
CA GLY A 698 -19.84 -7.88 -9.31
C GLY A 698 -21.01 -8.85 -9.10
N ILE A 699 -21.04 -9.94 -9.89
CA ILE A 699 -22.09 -10.97 -9.84
C ILE A 699 -21.45 -12.35 -9.87
N ALA A 700 -21.89 -13.26 -9.00
CA ALA A 700 -21.53 -14.66 -9.06
C ALA A 700 -22.75 -15.53 -9.37
N TYR A 701 -22.55 -16.55 -10.20
CA TYR A 701 -23.54 -17.57 -10.51
C TYR A 701 -22.98 -18.92 -10.09
N VAL A 702 -23.69 -19.64 -9.24
CA VAL A 702 -23.26 -20.93 -8.69
C VAL A 702 -24.28 -21.99 -9.06
N LEU A 703 -23.82 -23.10 -9.62
CA LEU A 703 -24.65 -24.26 -9.90
C LEU A 703 -24.83 -25.09 -8.61
N ASP A 704 -25.98 -24.94 -7.95
CA ASP A 704 -26.31 -25.64 -6.71
C ASP A 704 -27.18 -26.87 -6.98
N ARG A 705 -26.54 -28.00 -7.29
CA ARG A 705 -27.25 -29.26 -7.56
C ARG A 705 -27.77 -29.95 -6.30
N ASP A 706 -27.07 -29.79 -5.19
CA ASP A 706 -27.34 -30.48 -3.92
C ASP A 706 -28.32 -29.68 -3.03
N GLY A 707 -28.55 -28.40 -3.34
CA GLY A 707 -29.46 -27.52 -2.61
C GLY A 707 -28.88 -27.02 -1.29
N ASP A 708 -27.55 -27.09 -1.11
CA ASP A 708 -26.85 -26.79 0.13
C ASP A 708 -25.92 -25.57 0.04
N PHE A 709 -25.89 -24.87 -1.10
CA PHE A 709 -25.03 -23.71 -1.32
C PHE A 709 -25.19 -22.63 -0.25
N GLU A 710 -26.42 -22.38 0.21
CA GLU A 710 -26.71 -21.37 1.22
C GLU A 710 -25.98 -21.61 2.55
N TYR A 711 -25.64 -22.86 2.88
CA TYR A 711 -24.85 -23.20 4.07
C TYR A 711 -23.41 -22.69 3.99
N PHE A 712 -22.84 -22.67 2.78
CA PHE A 712 -21.46 -22.26 2.54
C PHE A 712 -21.32 -20.74 2.32
N LEU A 713 -22.44 -20.02 2.17
CA LEU A 713 -22.47 -18.59 1.88
C LEU A 713 -22.26 -17.72 3.12
N ASN A 714 -21.45 -16.67 2.98
CA ASN A 714 -21.46 -15.55 3.91
C ASN A 714 -22.59 -14.57 3.57
N LYS A 715 -23.64 -14.56 4.38
CA LYS A 715 -24.86 -13.75 4.16
C LYS A 715 -24.72 -12.27 4.57
N GLY A 716 -23.51 -11.82 4.97
CA GLY A 716 -23.33 -10.50 5.59
C GLY A 716 -23.59 -9.31 4.66
N MET A 717 -23.28 -9.45 3.36
CA MET A 717 -23.31 -8.33 2.40
C MET A 717 -24.02 -8.65 1.08
N VAL A 718 -24.53 -9.88 0.92
CA VAL A 718 -25.06 -10.38 -0.34
C VAL A 718 -26.48 -10.93 -0.17
N GLU A 719 -27.24 -10.91 -1.25
CA GLU A 719 -28.53 -11.57 -1.39
C GLU A 719 -28.44 -12.68 -2.46
N LEU A 720 -29.36 -13.64 -2.35
CA LEU A 720 -29.53 -14.72 -3.31
C LEU A 720 -30.79 -14.50 -4.15
N SER A 721 -30.70 -14.85 -5.43
CA SER A 721 -31.86 -14.98 -6.31
C SER A 721 -31.64 -16.11 -7.30
N HIS A 722 -32.69 -16.55 -8.01
CA HIS A 722 -32.52 -17.46 -9.14
C HIS A 722 -32.19 -16.66 -10.41
N LEU A 723 -32.03 -17.35 -11.54
CA LEU A 723 -31.96 -16.74 -12.86
C LEU A 723 -33.34 -16.21 -13.28
N ASP A 724 -33.74 -15.09 -12.70
CA ASP A 724 -35.10 -14.54 -12.81
C ASP A 724 -35.34 -13.72 -14.09
N ASN A 725 -34.29 -13.43 -14.87
CA ASN A 725 -34.39 -12.63 -16.09
C ASN A 725 -33.55 -13.20 -17.24
N GLU A 726 -33.94 -12.85 -18.47
CA GLU A 726 -33.29 -13.32 -19.68
C GLU A 726 -31.84 -12.83 -19.84
N GLU A 727 -31.46 -11.68 -19.26
CA GLU A 727 -30.10 -11.16 -19.36
C GLU A 727 -29.11 -12.06 -18.60
N ASP A 728 -29.44 -12.41 -17.35
CA ASP A 728 -28.66 -13.33 -16.52
C ASP A 728 -28.63 -14.73 -17.15
N GLU A 729 -29.77 -15.24 -17.62
CA GLU A 729 -29.84 -16.57 -18.26
C GLU A 729 -28.97 -16.65 -19.52
N ASN A 730 -29.06 -15.66 -20.41
CA ASN A 730 -28.25 -15.60 -21.62
C ASN A 730 -26.77 -15.44 -21.31
N PHE A 731 -26.42 -14.63 -20.30
CA PHE A 731 -25.04 -14.45 -19.89
C PHE A 731 -24.41 -15.75 -19.39
N VAL A 732 -25.07 -16.46 -18.47
CA VAL A 732 -24.54 -17.73 -17.93
C VAL A 732 -24.39 -18.75 -19.06
N LYS A 733 -25.40 -18.87 -19.93
CA LYS A 733 -25.37 -19.79 -21.06
C LYS A 733 -24.24 -19.48 -22.04
N ASP A 734 -23.97 -18.20 -22.34
CA ASP A 734 -22.86 -17.78 -23.20
C ASP A 734 -21.50 -18.10 -22.55
N MET A 735 -21.33 -17.81 -21.26
CA MET A 735 -20.10 -18.13 -20.53
C MET A 735 -19.81 -19.62 -20.53
N ILE A 736 -20.83 -20.48 -20.36
CA ILE A 736 -20.65 -21.94 -20.43
C ILE A 736 -20.34 -22.38 -21.86
N ARG A 737 -20.96 -21.79 -22.90
CA ARG A 737 -20.62 -22.06 -24.30
C ARG A 737 -19.17 -21.73 -24.61
N LYS A 738 -18.69 -20.56 -24.18
CA LYS A 738 -17.29 -20.17 -24.31
C LYS A 738 -16.38 -21.12 -23.53
N HIS A 739 -16.77 -21.51 -22.33
CA HIS A 739 -16.03 -22.49 -21.55
C HIS A 739 -15.88 -23.82 -22.28
N VAL A 740 -16.95 -24.37 -22.86
CA VAL A 740 -16.90 -25.59 -23.69
C VAL A 740 -16.05 -25.39 -24.94
N TYR A 741 -16.18 -24.24 -25.61
CA TYR A 741 -15.39 -23.91 -26.80
C TYR A 741 -13.88 -23.89 -26.49
N TRP A 742 -13.48 -23.25 -25.40
CA TRP A 742 -12.07 -23.07 -25.05
C TRP A 742 -11.45 -24.31 -24.40
N THR A 743 -12.20 -25.02 -23.54
CA THR A 743 -11.65 -26.12 -22.72
C THR A 743 -12.00 -27.50 -23.22
N SER A 744 -12.97 -27.61 -24.14
CA SER A 744 -13.59 -28.89 -24.52
C SER A 744 -14.19 -29.69 -23.35
N SER A 745 -14.55 -29.02 -22.24
CA SER A 745 -15.16 -29.67 -21.05
C SER A 745 -16.44 -30.44 -21.42
N GLU A 746 -16.40 -31.77 -21.20
CA GLU A 746 -17.56 -32.64 -21.37
C GLU A 746 -18.61 -32.39 -20.28
N TYR A 747 -18.18 -32.07 -19.07
CA TYR A 747 -19.06 -31.74 -17.95
C TYR A 747 -19.92 -30.51 -18.26
N ALA A 748 -19.28 -29.42 -18.71
CA ALA A 748 -19.98 -28.20 -19.11
C ALA A 748 -20.85 -28.40 -20.35
N ARG A 749 -20.45 -29.27 -21.28
CA ARG A 749 -21.28 -29.66 -22.43
C ARG A 749 -22.57 -30.35 -21.97
N GLY A 750 -22.49 -31.28 -21.02
CA GLY A 750 -23.67 -31.92 -20.43
C GLY A 750 -24.64 -30.93 -19.79
N ILE A 751 -24.14 -29.86 -19.16
CA ILE A 751 -24.98 -28.77 -18.62
C ILE A 751 -25.73 -28.04 -19.74
N LEU A 752 -25.08 -27.77 -20.87
CA LEU A 752 -25.71 -27.10 -22.02
C LEU A 752 -26.74 -27.99 -22.72
N ASP A 753 -26.44 -29.28 -22.87
CA ASP A 753 -27.35 -30.24 -23.52
C ASP A 753 -28.65 -30.39 -22.72
N SER A 754 -28.58 -30.32 -21.39
CA SER A 754 -29.72 -30.35 -20.47
C SER A 754 -30.07 -28.97 -19.88
N TRP A 755 -29.87 -27.88 -20.64
CA TRP A 755 -30.01 -26.51 -20.12
C TRP A 755 -31.33 -26.21 -19.41
N GLN A 756 -32.46 -26.75 -19.90
CA GLN A 756 -33.78 -26.49 -19.32
C GLN A 756 -33.92 -27.00 -17.88
N GLU A 757 -33.21 -28.06 -17.55
CA GLU A 757 -33.12 -28.58 -16.19
C GLU A 757 -32.11 -27.74 -15.38
N TYR A 758 -30.87 -27.63 -15.89
CA TYR A 758 -29.77 -27.03 -15.14
C TYR A 758 -29.96 -25.55 -14.82
N ARG A 759 -30.68 -24.77 -15.65
CA ARG A 759 -31.00 -23.37 -15.38
C ARG A 759 -31.72 -23.16 -14.04
N THR A 760 -32.46 -24.17 -13.57
CA THR A 760 -33.23 -24.10 -12.31
C THR A 760 -32.35 -24.23 -11.06
N TYR A 761 -31.15 -24.82 -11.20
CA TYR A 761 -30.19 -25.01 -10.11
C TYR A 761 -29.20 -23.84 -9.96
N PHE A 762 -29.21 -22.87 -10.88
CA PHE A 762 -28.32 -21.72 -10.76
C PHE A 762 -28.86 -20.72 -9.73
N ILE A 763 -27.97 -20.39 -8.79
CA ILE A 763 -28.16 -19.35 -7.79
C ILE A 763 -27.28 -18.16 -8.16
N LYS A 764 -27.91 -17.00 -8.27
CA LYS A 764 -27.25 -15.70 -8.42
C LYS A 764 -26.95 -15.13 -7.04
N VAL A 765 -25.70 -14.71 -6.85
CA VAL A 765 -25.23 -13.97 -5.66
C VAL A 765 -24.97 -12.53 -6.06
N LEU A 766 -25.65 -11.60 -5.40
CA LEU A 766 -25.58 -10.17 -5.68
C LEU A 766 -25.33 -9.36 -4.41
N PRO A 767 -24.32 -8.48 -4.36
CA PRO A 767 -24.10 -7.60 -3.20
C PRO A 767 -25.19 -6.54 -3.05
N LEU A 768 -25.62 -6.29 -1.80
CA LEU A 768 -26.69 -5.36 -1.49
C LEU A 768 -26.35 -3.91 -1.87
N GLU A 769 -25.15 -3.43 -1.51
CA GLU A 769 -24.70 -2.08 -1.86
C GLU A 769 -24.55 -1.91 -3.38
N TYR A 770 -24.07 -2.96 -4.06
CA TYR A 770 -23.94 -2.96 -5.51
C TYR A 770 -25.31 -2.88 -6.21
N LYS A 771 -26.29 -3.66 -5.76
CA LYS A 771 -27.69 -3.57 -6.23
C LYS A 771 -28.25 -2.17 -6.04
N ARG A 772 -28.06 -1.57 -4.88
CA ARG A 772 -28.48 -0.20 -4.59
C ARG A 772 -27.82 0.81 -5.54
N ALA A 773 -26.52 0.70 -5.74
CA ALA A 773 -25.78 1.57 -6.66
C ALA A 773 -26.28 1.41 -8.11
N LEU A 774 -26.48 0.19 -8.60
CA LEU A 774 -27.03 -0.07 -9.93
C LEU A 774 -28.44 0.52 -10.10
N GLN A 775 -29.30 0.37 -9.10
CA GLN A 775 -30.65 0.97 -9.12
C GLN A 775 -30.59 2.50 -9.17
N GLN A 776 -29.72 3.12 -8.37
CA GLN A 776 -29.51 4.57 -8.38
C GLN A 776 -28.97 5.06 -9.73
N MET A 777 -28.02 4.34 -10.32
CA MET A 777 -27.50 4.65 -11.66
C MET A 777 -28.59 4.55 -12.73
N LYS A 778 -29.42 3.49 -12.69
CA LYS A 778 -30.53 3.29 -13.62
C LYS A 778 -31.60 4.39 -13.49
N LEU A 779 -31.91 4.81 -12.27
CA LEU A 779 -32.80 5.94 -12.00
C LEU A 779 -32.22 7.25 -12.56
N ALA A 780 -30.94 7.54 -12.28
CA ALA A 780 -30.27 8.74 -12.78
C ALA A 780 -30.19 8.78 -14.32
N GLU A 781 -29.97 7.62 -14.97
CA GLU A 781 -29.99 7.51 -16.43
C GLU A 781 -31.40 7.75 -16.99
N LEU A 782 -32.43 7.23 -16.34
CA LEU A 782 -33.83 7.46 -16.72
C LEU A 782 -34.20 8.93 -16.59
N ASP A 783 -33.82 9.58 -15.48
CA ASP A 783 -34.04 11.01 -15.24
C ASP A 783 -33.32 11.86 -16.29
N ARG A 784 -32.08 11.49 -16.66
CA ARG A 784 -31.34 12.15 -17.74
C ARG A 784 -32.04 12.00 -19.08
N LYS A 785 -32.48 10.79 -19.45
CA LYS A 785 -33.24 10.56 -20.69
C LYS A 785 -34.56 11.34 -20.70
N LEU A 786 -35.26 11.40 -19.57
CA LEU A 786 -36.47 12.22 -19.41
C LEU A 786 -36.18 13.72 -19.57
N TYR A 787 -35.04 14.19 -19.07
CA TYR A 787 -34.61 15.58 -19.27
C TYR A 787 -34.27 15.87 -20.74
N GLU A 788 -33.51 14.99 -21.41
CA GLU A 788 -33.16 15.12 -22.84
C GLU A 788 -34.43 15.10 -23.74
N VAL A 789 -35.43 14.26 -23.41
CA VAL A 789 -36.72 14.24 -24.10
C VAL A 789 -37.48 15.55 -23.89
N ARG A 790 -37.54 16.07 -22.66
CA ARG A 790 -38.19 17.37 -22.36
C ARG A 790 -37.51 18.53 -23.07
N GLU A 791 -36.18 18.52 -23.16
CA GLU A 791 -35.42 19.54 -23.87
C GLU A 791 -35.69 19.49 -25.38
N GLN A 792 -35.81 18.28 -25.96
CA GLN A 792 -36.20 18.10 -27.36
C GLN A 792 -37.66 18.54 -27.62
N GLU A 793 -38.58 18.23 -26.72
CA GLU A 793 -39.98 18.71 -26.79
C GLU A 793 -40.04 20.24 -26.70
N ASP A 794 -39.29 20.87 -25.78
CA ASP A 794 -39.21 22.33 -25.66
C ASP A 794 -38.59 23.00 -26.90
N ILE A 795 -37.61 22.36 -27.56
CA ILE A 795 -37.06 22.83 -28.83
C ILE A 795 -38.07 22.69 -29.97
N THR A 796 -38.86 21.62 -29.97
CA THR A 796 -39.90 21.37 -30.99
C THR A 796 -41.13 22.27 -30.82
N VAL A 797 -41.43 22.71 -29.59
CA VAL A 797 -42.49 23.69 -29.29
C VAL A 797 -42.03 25.14 -29.57
N ARG A 798 -40.72 25.40 -29.57
CA ARG A 798 -40.13 26.71 -29.88
C ARG A 798 -39.77 26.92 -31.36
N ALA A 799 -39.71 25.85 -32.15
CA ALA A 799 -39.58 25.87 -33.61
C ALA A 799 -40.95 25.95 -34.28
#